data_AF-A0A923U1U8-F1
#
_entry.id   AF-A0A923U1U8-F1
#
_cell.length_a   1.000
_cell.length_b   1.000
_cell.length_c   1.000
_cell.angle_alpha   90.00
_cell.angle_beta   90.00
_cell.angle_gamma   90.00
#
_symmetry.space_group_name_H-M   'P 1'
#
loop_
_entity.id
_entity.type
_entity.pdbx_description
1 polymer ?
#
loop_
_entity_poly.entity_id
_entity_poly.type
_entity_poly.pdbx_seq_one_letter_code
_entity_poly.pdbx_strand_id
1 'polypeptide(L)'
;EPVLNQYCHEHCQIIHIDTEVDLAVDEVTAPGFEESAGKATLAPASGKLKLLVDESLGSETRSKIVTLLKEHLEILDYPVQVESKVTAFPQPASSGYRVADLRDRVTRDIRASLQNMISQFCPATCLLGEFEVQTEVVNPEDVNYSSSQEFFQDGPAAIRVRGVKATIMTDQSMAPEEANGIVEMAKLKVAQFKNSQISAQTMKFPRAANEGAGNGMGPYGLANGKGGQYGKDSQSLDAKELRDSKETKDSRESRDSKESRSENLNRRENNSQSNSDTRNAQTSDNKNEKFERYEKIERVENGDAVQQTLDKFRLYGIILASIILALLVTLVAISFRKQIVESGKSHDHGKDGHHPPGKNHSPSEESTSLTSDEKAALIGRRIESDRLFNDLTNIYSEQPKVAKHVFTHVLTEEGVETTAQYLEIFGESVVMDLLRDPGLQADLSELMDFYARNTFDINEEERLLLLKKLHHRTVTAKMQVHGSRSAALFDFLAEMDAPQVVEMIKNESNTVKAIVLTQCDQKKRQVLFNSHDENTRMKLMTELSRIDHLPKNYIYNVASALRRKKMENPKLNTEALPGTDVLVGFLEKANIATQRTIVHQLMGTAGADALQNLKSKLVSIETLRFIKDQQLIDVITNVKHDELIQFLKGCGDEVRNAVLSKAPQDLSAELSDGINMSEPVSREAYLAVERKVLNRMKVLANNGQVNIAEVNERIFSEEFGYQERSPEVTATDMRKVG
;
A
#
# COMPACT_ATOMS: atom_id res chain seq x y z
N GLU A 1 -35.02 -4.13 0.80
CA GLU A 1 -33.66 -4.37 1.35
C GLU A 1 -33.49 -5.72 2.04
N PRO A 2 -34.36 -6.21 2.95
CA PRO A 2 -34.13 -7.48 3.66
C PRO A 2 -33.94 -8.70 2.74
N VAL A 3 -34.77 -8.79 1.69
CA VAL A 3 -34.66 -9.84 0.65
C VAL A 3 -33.32 -9.74 -0.09
N LEU A 4 -32.86 -8.54 -0.45
CA LEU A 4 -31.58 -8.36 -1.13
C LEU A 4 -30.41 -8.71 -0.20
N ASN A 5 -30.48 -8.33 1.07
CA ASN A 5 -29.43 -8.64 2.05
C ASN A 5 -29.33 -10.14 2.33
N GLN A 6 -30.43 -10.88 2.25
CA GLN A 6 -30.44 -12.32 2.48
C GLN A 6 -29.95 -13.12 1.27
N TYR A 7 -30.29 -12.68 0.04
CA TYR A 7 -30.09 -13.49 -1.17
C TYR A 7 -29.06 -12.92 -2.15
N CYS A 8 -28.65 -11.65 -2.01
CA CYS A 8 -27.86 -10.94 -3.02
C CYS A 8 -27.15 -9.68 -2.47
N HIS A 9 -26.53 -9.77 -1.29
CA HIS A 9 -26.05 -8.60 -0.54
C HIS A 9 -25.00 -7.75 -1.32
N GLU A 10 -23.88 -8.36 -1.72
CA GLU A 10 -22.81 -7.63 -2.44
C GLU A 10 -22.98 -7.66 -3.97
N HIS A 11 -23.99 -8.37 -4.43
CA HIS A 11 -24.22 -8.67 -5.85
C HIS A 11 -25.50 -8.03 -6.41
N CYS A 12 -26.26 -7.31 -5.58
CA CYS A 12 -27.45 -6.56 -6.01
C CYS A 12 -27.45 -5.17 -5.39
N GLN A 13 -27.80 -4.16 -6.18
CA GLN A 13 -27.92 -2.79 -5.72
C GLN A 13 -29.21 -2.15 -6.23
N ILE A 14 -29.98 -1.51 -5.35
CA ILE A 14 -31.14 -0.72 -5.75
C ILE A 14 -30.64 0.56 -6.43
N ILE A 15 -31.04 0.77 -7.68
CA ILE A 15 -30.67 1.97 -8.46
C ILE A 15 -31.66 3.10 -8.16
N HIS A 16 -32.95 2.76 -8.19
CA HIS A 16 -34.02 3.74 -8.20
C HIS A 16 -35.33 3.13 -7.72
N ILE A 17 -36.09 3.94 -6.98
CA ILE A 17 -37.46 3.65 -6.56
C ILE A 17 -38.30 4.86 -6.94
N ASP A 18 -39.28 4.65 -7.81
CA ASP A 18 -40.29 5.64 -8.15
C ASP A 18 -41.62 5.23 -7.49
N THR A 19 -42.32 6.19 -6.89
CA THR A 19 -43.67 5.97 -6.34
C THR A 19 -44.60 7.04 -6.88
N GLU A 20 -45.69 6.60 -7.50
CA GLU A 20 -46.78 7.45 -7.93
C GLU A 20 -47.80 7.58 -6.80
N VAL A 21 -48.33 8.77 -6.59
CA VAL A 21 -49.14 9.09 -5.42
C VAL A 21 -50.34 9.92 -5.85
N ASP A 22 -51.54 9.47 -5.48
CA ASP A 22 -52.79 10.16 -5.75
C ASP A 22 -53.22 11.02 -4.56
N LEU A 23 -54.01 12.05 -4.84
CA LEU A 23 -54.64 12.88 -3.81
C LEU A 23 -55.86 12.15 -3.26
N ALA A 24 -55.77 11.67 -2.02
CA ALA A 24 -56.92 11.16 -1.30
C ALA A 24 -57.79 12.34 -0.82
N VAL A 25 -59.04 12.37 -1.27
CA VAL A 25 -60.06 13.30 -0.78
C VAL A 25 -60.93 12.52 0.21
N ASP A 26 -61.00 13.00 1.46
CA ASP A 26 -61.87 12.40 2.47
C ASP A 26 -63.34 12.43 2.02
N GLU A 27 -63.98 11.26 1.89
CA GLU A 27 -65.38 11.12 1.44
C GLU A 27 -66.42 11.71 2.42
N VAL A 28 -66.00 12.33 3.52
CA VAL A 28 -66.90 12.88 4.57
C VAL A 28 -66.74 14.38 4.68
N THR A 29 -67.19 15.12 3.65
CA THR A 29 -67.55 16.54 3.81
C THR A 29 -68.91 16.80 3.19
N ALA A 30 -69.92 17.00 4.05
CA ALA A 30 -71.24 17.45 3.63
C ALA A 30 -71.12 18.85 2.98
N PRO A 31 -71.96 19.18 1.98
CA PRO A 31 -71.87 20.44 1.26
C PRO A 31 -72.35 21.59 2.16
N GLY A 32 -71.43 22.20 2.89
CA GLY A 32 -71.62 23.41 3.70
C GLY A 32 -70.54 24.43 3.36
N PHE A 33 -70.94 25.70 3.20
CA PHE A 33 -70.08 26.83 2.87
C PHE A 33 -69.18 27.24 4.04
N GLU A 34 -68.21 26.40 4.41
CA GLU A 34 -67.07 26.81 5.22
C GLU A 34 -65.78 26.45 4.49
N GLU A 35 -64.97 27.46 4.17
CA GLU A 35 -63.61 27.33 3.67
C GLU A 35 -62.75 26.64 4.74
N SER A 36 -62.75 25.32 4.71
CA SER A 36 -61.73 24.50 5.36
C SER A 36 -60.71 24.12 4.31
N ALA A 37 -59.53 24.73 4.39
CA ALA A 37 -58.35 24.28 3.66
C ALA A 37 -57.95 22.88 4.19
N GLY A 38 -58.63 21.85 3.71
CA GLY A 38 -58.35 20.46 4.02
C GLY A 38 -56.93 20.10 3.55
N LYS A 39 -56.10 19.59 4.45
CA LYS A 39 -54.80 19.03 4.10
C LYS A 39 -55.02 17.84 3.19
N ALA A 40 -54.70 17.99 1.90
CA ALA A 40 -54.72 16.88 0.97
C ALA A 40 -53.76 15.79 1.46
N THR A 41 -54.27 14.60 1.74
CA THR A 41 -53.48 13.43 2.11
C THR A 41 -53.10 12.71 0.83
N LEU A 42 -51.81 12.37 0.72
CA LEU A 42 -51.27 11.67 -0.46
C LEU A 42 -51.31 10.16 -0.19
N ALA A 43 -51.95 9.40 -1.08
CA ALA A 43 -52.04 7.94 -1.02
C ALA A 43 -51.28 7.28 -2.18
N PRO A 44 -50.40 6.29 -1.93
CA PRO A 44 -49.59 5.67 -2.97
C PRO A 44 -50.46 4.89 -3.97
N ALA A 45 -50.26 5.13 -5.26
CA ALA A 45 -51.03 4.58 -6.37
C ALA A 45 -50.27 3.48 -7.12
N SER A 46 -48.96 3.65 -7.33
CA SER A 46 -48.10 2.64 -7.98
C SER A 46 -46.63 2.80 -7.58
N GLY A 47 -45.83 1.75 -7.75
CA GLY A 47 -44.39 1.78 -7.49
C GLY A 47 -43.57 1.17 -8.63
N LYS A 48 -42.32 1.61 -8.78
CA LYS A 48 -41.35 1.02 -9.71
C LYS A 48 -39.98 0.90 -9.03
N LEU A 49 -39.44 -0.31 -9.02
CA LEU A 49 -38.15 -0.66 -8.45
C LEU A 49 -37.19 -1.06 -9.57
N LYS A 50 -36.04 -0.40 -9.65
CA LYS A 50 -34.94 -0.76 -10.56
C LYS A 50 -33.75 -1.33 -9.78
N LEU A 51 -33.30 -2.51 -10.18
CA LEU A 51 -32.24 -3.28 -9.53
C LEU A 51 -31.04 -3.49 -10.48
N LEU A 52 -29.82 -3.20 -10.04
CA LEU A 52 -28.61 -3.74 -10.64
C LEU A 52 -28.31 -5.10 -10.03
N VAL A 53 -28.00 -6.07 -10.88
CA VAL A 53 -27.64 -7.43 -10.47
C VAL A 53 -26.31 -7.80 -11.12
N ASP A 54 -25.41 -8.37 -10.34
CA ASP A 54 -24.08 -8.74 -10.79
C ASP A 54 -24.15 -9.84 -11.87
N GLU A 55 -23.25 -9.76 -12.86
CA GLU A 55 -23.07 -10.78 -13.90
C GLU A 55 -22.55 -12.10 -13.32
N SER A 56 -21.86 -12.05 -12.17
CA SER A 56 -21.39 -13.24 -11.45
C SER A 56 -22.51 -14.18 -10.99
N LEU A 57 -23.74 -13.67 -10.88
CA LEU A 57 -24.91 -14.47 -10.53
C LEU A 57 -25.46 -15.22 -11.74
N GLY A 58 -25.66 -16.53 -11.61
CA GLY A 58 -26.27 -17.37 -12.64
C GLY A 58 -27.63 -16.83 -13.10
N SER A 59 -28.00 -17.07 -14.36
CA SER A 59 -29.28 -16.60 -14.93
C SER A 59 -30.50 -17.08 -14.14
N GLU A 60 -30.43 -18.30 -13.59
CA GLU A 60 -31.48 -18.87 -12.77
C GLU A 60 -31.63 -18.11 -11.44
N THR A 61 -30.53 -17.86 -10.73
CA THR A 61 -30.52 -17.09 -9.46
C THR A 61 -31.04 -15.67 -9.67
N ARG A 62 -30.63 -15.01 -10.76
CA ARG A 62 -31.13 -13.68 -11.15
C ARG A 62 -32.65 -13.67 -11.32
N SER A 63 -33.20 -14.70 -11.98
CA SER A 63 -34.66 -14.81 -12.15
C SER A 63 -35.39 -15.04 -10.83
N LYS A 64 -34.85 -15.90 -9.95
CA LYS A 64 -35.42 -16.19 -8.62
C LYS A 64 -35.45 -14.95 -7.72
N ILE A 65 -34.38 -14.14 -7.72
CA ILE A 65 -34.32 -12.89 -6.94
C ILE A 65 -35.42 -11.92 -7.37
N VAL A 66 -35.64 -11.77 -8.69
CA VAL A 66 -36.71 -10.89 -9.20
C VAL A 66 -38.09 -11.43 -8.81
N THR A 67 -38.31 -12.74 -8.86
CA THR A 67 -39.58 -13.35 -8.45
C THR A 67 -39.83 -13.18 -6.95
N LEU A 68 -38.84 -13.45 -6.10
CA LEU A 68 -38.96 -13.27 -4.65
C LEU A 68 -39.22 -11.81 -4.26
N LEU A 69 -38.63 -10.86 -4.98
CA LEU A 69 -38.91 -9.44 -4.77
C LEU A 69 -40.35 -9.09 -5.15
N LYS A 70 -40.88 -9.64 -6.25
CA LYS A 70 -42.27 -9.43 -6.64
C LYS A 70 -43.22 -9.98 -5.57
N GLU A 71 -43.04 -11.23 -5.15
CA GLU A 71 -43.86 -11.86 -4.11
C GLU A 71 -43.81 -11.09 -2.78
N HIS A 72 -42.64 -10.57 -2.40
CA HIS A 72 -42.52 -9.78 -1.17
C HIS A 72 -43.17 -8.39 -1.25
N LEU A 73 -43.24 -7.81 -2.46
CA LEU A 73 -43.85 -6.51 -2.70
C LEU A 73 -45.35 -6.59 -2.98
N GLU A 74 -45.90 -7.77 -3.25
CA GLU A 74 -47.36 -8.02 -3.36
C GLU A 74 -48.12 -7.80 -2.05
N ILE A 75 -47.42 -7.68 -0.91
CA ILE A 75 -48.03 -7.33 0.40
C ILE A 75 -48.51 -5.86 0.42
N LEU A 76 -48.04 -5.03 -0.51
CA LEU A 76 -48.45 -3.63 -0.59
C LEU A 76 -49.83 -3.52 -1.27
N ASP A 77 -50.67 -2.60 -0.78
CA ASP A 77 -52.01 -2.35 -1.33
C ASP A 77 -52.01 -1.65 -2.71
N TYR A 78 -50.85 -1.53 -3.36
CA TYR A 78 -50.67 -0.89 -4.66
C TYR A 78 -49.64 -1.66 -5.53
N PRO A 79 -49.80 -1.67 -6.86
CA PRO A 79 -48.96 -2.45 -7.75
C PRO A 79 -47.52 -1.90 -7.82
N VAL A 80 -46.52 -2.80 -7.76
CA VAL A 80 -45.10 -2.46 -7.89
C VAL A 80 -44.43 -3.21 -9.05
N GLN A 81 -43.84 -2.48 -9.99
CA GLN A 81 -43.07 -3.04 -11.10
C GLN A 81 -41.59 -3.22 -10.71
N VAL A 82 -41.02 -4.40 -10.96
CA VAL A 82 -39.59 -4.68 -10.68
C VAL A 82 -38.85 -4.90 -12.01
N GLU A 83 -37.87 -4.04 -12.29
CA GLU A 83 -36.95 -4.13 -13.43
C GLU A 83 -35.53 -4.46 -12.94
N SER A 84 -34.84 -5.37 -13.62
CA SER A 84 -33.43 -5.70 -13.31
C SER A 84 -32.52 -5.43 -14.52
N LYS A 85 -31.31 -4.93 -14.24
CA LYS A 85 -30.24 -4.71 -15.22
C LYS A 85 -28.98 -5.43 -14.76
N VAL A 86 -28.35 -6.15 -15.68
CA VAL A 86 -27.13 -6.91 -15.38
C VAL A 86 -25.90 -6.03 -15.62
N THR A 87 -24.94 -6.04 -14.69
CA THR A 87 -23.64 -5.40 -14.84
C THR A 87 -22.57 -6.19 -14.10
N ALA A 88 -21.31 -6.12 -14.51
CA ALA A 88 -20.20 -6.65 -13.72
C ALA A 88 -19.94 -5.72 -12.52
N PHE A 89 -20.00 -6.26 -11.30
CA PHE A 89 -19.62 -5.50 -10.10
C PHE A 89 -18.09 -5.60 -9.92
N PRO A 90 -17.41 -4.50 -9.53
CA PRO A 90 -16.00 -4.57 -9.19
C PRO A 90 -15.82 -5.48 -7.97
N GLN A 91 -15.08 -6.59 -8.10
CA GLN A 91 -14.83 -7.47 -6.97
C GLN A 91 -14.01 -6.73 -5.90
N PRO A 92 -14.36 -6.87 -4.61
CA PRO A 92 -13.56 -6.28 -3.54
C PRO A 92 -12.15 -6.89 -3.57
N ALA A 93 -11.13 -6.05 -3.41
CA ALA A 93 -9.71 -6.44 -3.48
C ALA A 93 -9.32 -7.58 -2.50
N SER A 94 -10.16 -7.89 -1.51
CA SER A 94 -9.96 -8.95 -0.52
C SER A 94 -10.19 -10.38 -1.06
N SER A 95 -10.95 -10.57 -2.14
CA SER A 95 -11.16 -11.92 -2.73
C SER A 95 -9.92 -12.42 -3.48
N GLY A 96 -9.18 -11.51 -4.13
CA GLY A 96 -7.95 -11.83 -4.85
C GLY A 96 -6.85 -12.42 -3.94
N TYR A 97 -6.73 -11.91 -2.71
CA TYR A 97 -5.78 -12.44 -1.73
C TYR A 97 -6.10 -13.89 -1.31
N ARG A 98 -7.37 -14.22 -1.08
CA ARG A 98 -7.78 -15.59 -0.71
C ARG A 98 -7.64 -16.58 -1.86
N VAL A 99 -7.89 -16.13 -3.09
CA VAL A 99 -7.68 -16.95 -4.30
C VAL A 99 -6.19 -17.24 -4.50
N ALA A 100 -5.31 -16.25 -4.29
CA ALA A 100 -3.86 -16.44 -4.36
C ALA A 100 -3.36 -17.44 -3.29
N ASP A 101 -3.79 -17.28 -2.04
CA ASP A 101 -3.44 -18.21 -0.95
C ASP A 101 -3.94 -19.63 -1.21
N LEU A 102 -5.16 -19.76 -1.76
CA LEU A 102 -5.73 -21.06 -2.13
C LEU A 102 -4.93 -21.71 -3.27
N ARG A 103 -4.54 -20.94 -4.30
CA ARG A 103 -3.66 -21.43 -5.39
C ARG A 103 -2.33 -21.92 -4.84
N ASP A 104 -1.72 -21.17 -3.92
CA ASP A 104 -0.44 -21.55 -3.33
C ASP A 104 -0.52 -22.82 -2.49
N ARG A 105 -1.59 -22.99 -1.70
CA ARG A 105 -1.83 -24.22 -0.93
C ARG A 105 -2.02 -25.43 -1.83
N VAL A 106 -2.92 -25.34 -2.82
CA VAL A 106 -3.18 -26.43 -3.77
C VAL A 106 -1.90 -26.80 -4.55
N THR A 107 -1.14 -25.80 -4.98
CA THR A 107 0.14 -26.01 -5.66
C THR A 107 1.14 -26.74 -4.76
N ARG A 108 1.19 -26.37 -3.47
CA ARG A 108 2.07 -27.02 -2.48
C ARG A 108 1.66 -28.46 -2.21
N ASP A 109 0.37 -28.76 -2.11
CA ASP A 109 -0.13 -30.10 -1.82
C ASP A 109 0.12 -31.05 -2.99
N ILE A 110 -0.12 -30.62 -4.24
CA ILE A 110 0.19 -31.41 -5.43
C ILE A 110 1.70 -31.63 -5.55
N ARG A 111 2.52 -30.59 -5.30
CA ARG A 111 3.98 -30.71 -5.28
C ARG A 111 4.45 -31.72 -4.23
N ALA A 112 3.93 -31.64 -3.01
CA ALA A 112 4.26 -32.56 -1.92
C ALA A 112 3.86 -34.01 -2.25
N SER A 113 2.70 -34.22 -2.88
CA SER A 113 2.26 -35.54 -3.34
C SER A 113 3.24 -36.16 -4.35
N LEU A 114 3.69 -35.40 -5.34
CA LEU A 114 4.70 -35.86 -6.31
C LEU A 114 6.07 -36.06 -5.67
N GLN A 115 6.50 -35.16 -4.78
CA GLN A 115 7.78 -35.25 -4.10
C GLN A 115 7.85 -36.45 -3.13
N ASN A 116 6.75 -36.74 -2.43
CA ASN A 116 6.62 -37.94 -1.61
C ASN A 116 6.73 -39.22 -2.45
N MET A 117 6.06 -39.26 -3.60
CA MET A 117 6.19 -40.37 -4.55
C MET A 117 7.64 -40.53 -5.04
N ILE A 118 8.28 -39.43 -5.46
CA ILE A 118 9.69 -39.45 -5.89
C ILE A 118 10.60 -39.94 -4.75
N SER A 119 10.38 -39.48 -3.52
CA SER A 119 11.18 -39.93 -2.37
C SER A 119 11.00 -41.40 -2.02
N GLN A 120 9.82 -41.98 -2.30
CA GLN A 120 9.53 -43.38 -2.02
C GLN A 120 10.15 -44.32 -3.07
N PHE A 121 10.10 -43.95 -4.34
CA PHE A 121 10.57 -44.80 -5.45
C PHE A 121 11.97 -44.45 -5.95
N CYS A 122 12.45 -43.25 -5.66
CA CYS A 122 13.72 -42.72 -6.17
C CYS A 122 14.37 -41.65 -5.24
N PRO A 123 14.73 -42.00 -3.99
CA PRO A 123 15.19 -41.04 -2.97
C PRO A 123 16.55 -40.40 -3.23
N ALA A 124 17.44 -41.06 -3.99
CA ALA A 124 18.84 -40.64 -4.15
C ALA A 124 19.22 -40.23 -5.59
N THR A 125 18.33 -40.48 -6.56
CA THR A 125 18.64 -40.39 -8.00
C THR A 125 17.58 -39.64 -8.81
N CYS A 126 16.56 -39.07 -8.15
CA CYS A 126 15.53 -38.26 -8.80
C CYS A 126 15.23 -36.98 -8.01
N LEU A 127 14.93 -35.91 -8.73
CA LEU A 127 14.43 -34.65 -8.17
C LEU A 127 13.25 -34.14 -8.99
N LEU A 128 12.34 -33.43 -8.32
CA LEU A 128 11.30 -32.67 -9.01
C LEU A 128 11.91 -31.34 -9.48
N GLY A 129 12.01 -31.16 -10.80
CA GLY A 129 12.51 -29.94 -11.44
C GLY A 129 11.41 -28.90 -11.63
N GLU A 130 11.23 -28.41 -12.85
CA GLU A 130 10.14 -27.48 -13.17
C GLU A 130 8.78 -28.05 -12.78
N PHE A 131 7.97 -27.25 -12.09
CA PHE A 131 6.64 -27.65 -11.64
C PHE A 131 5.69 -26.44 -11.67
N GLU A 132 4.59 -26.58 -12.38
CA GLU A 132 3.57 -25.56 -12.59
C GLU A 132 2.17 -26.18 -12.51
N VAL A 133 1.24 -25.50 -11.83
CA VAL A 133 -0.16 -25.89 -11.73
C VAL A 133 -1.02 -24.81 -12.35
N GLN A 134 -1.79 -25.16 -13.38
CA GLN A 134 -2.70 -24.25 -14.06
C GLN A 134 -4.04 -24.26 -13.33
N THR A 135 -4.51 -23.09 -12.88
CA THR A 135 -5.74 -22.95 -12.10
C THR A 135 -6.64 -21.84 -12.65
N GLU A 136 -7.95 -22.03 -12.49
CA GLU A 136 -8.99 -21.06 -12.87
C GLU A 136 -9.88 -20.79 -11.67
N VAL A 137 -10.34 -19.54 -11.53
CA VAL A 137 -11.30 -19.16 -10.48
C VAL A 137 -12.69 -19.61 -10.92
N VAL A 138 -13.41 -20.28 -10.04
CA VAL A 138 -14.76 -20.81 -10.31
C VAL A 138 -15.70 -20.39 -9.20
N ASN A 139 -17.01 -20.40 -9.47
CA ASN A 139 -17.99 -20.08 -8.46
C ASN A 139 -18.00 -21.20 -7.39
N PRO A 140 -17.98 -20.90 -6.08
CA PRO A 140 -18.09 -21.90 -5.02
C PRO A 140 -19.33 -22.81 -5.15
N GLU A 141 -20.41 -22.37 -5.80
CA GLU A 141 -21.56 -23.23 -6.09
C GLU A 141 -21.25 -24.31 -7.13
N ASP A 142 -20.38 -24.04 -8.12
CA ASP A 142 -19.98 -24.99 -9.16
C ASP A 142 -19.20 -26.19 -8.58
N VAL A 143 -18.58 -26.00 -7.41
CA VAL A 143 -17.86 -27.07 -6.67
C VAL A 143 -18.84 -28.12 -6.15
N ASN A 144 -20.03 -27.71 -5.70
CA ASN A 144 -21.02 -28.62 -5.11
C ASN A 144 -21.72 -29.52 -6.13
N TYR A 145 -21.75 -29.12 -7.41
CA TYR A 145 -22.35 -29.90 -8.50
C TYR A 145 -21.34 -30.79 -9.24
N SER A 146 -20.06 -30.74 -8.87
CA SER A 146 -19.01 -31.54 -9.51
C SER A 146 -18.50 -32.65 -8.59
N SER A 147 -18.52 -33.90 -9.06
CA SER A 147 -17.94 -35.06 -8.35
C SER A 147 -16.42 -35.20 -8.55
N SER A 148 -15.77 -34.23 -9.19
CA SER A 148 -14.35 -34.33 -9.58
C SER A 148 -13.42 -33.68 -8.56
N GLN A 149 -12.33 -34.37 -8.20
CA GLN A 149 -11.23 -33.86 -7.34
C GLN A 149 -10.39 -32.74 -8.01
N GLU A 150 -10.94 -32.09 -9.04
CA GLU A 150 -10.34 -30.97 -9.76
C GLU A 150 -10.60 -29.62 -9.06
N PHE A 151 -11.56 -29.58 -8.13
CA PHE A 151 -12.06 -28.35 -7.49
C PHE A 151 -11.58 -28.24 -6.04
N PHE A 152 -11.17 -27.04 -5.65
CA PHE A 152 -10.69 -26.71 -4.32
C PHE A 152 -11.40 -25.44 -3.83
N GLN A 153 -11.85 -25.45 -2.58
CA GLN A 153 -12.60 -24.35 -1.97
C GLN A 153 -12.02 -23.99 -0.60
N ASP A 154 -11.94 -22.68 -0.31
CA ASP A 154 -11.68 -22.14 1.02
C ASP A 154 -12.57 -20.91 1.26
N GLY A 155 -13.64 -21.11 2.03
CA GLY A 155 -14.68 -20.10 2.26
C GLY A 155 -15.34 -19.64 0.95
N PRO A 156 -15.32 -18.32 0.62
CA PRO A 156 -15.92 -17.78 -0.60
C PRO A 156 -15.04 -17.96 -1.85
N ALA A 157 -13.81 -18.45 -1.72
CA ALA A 157 -12.91 -18.65 -2.84
C ALA A 157 -12.97 -20.11 -3.31
N ALA A 158 -13.18 -20.32 -4.62
CA ALA A 158 -13.07 -21.62 -5.25
C ALA A 158 -12.21 -21.56 -6.51
N ILE A 159 -11.38 -22.59 -6.70
CA ILE A 159 -10.52 -22.74 -7.88
C ILE A 159 -10.64 -24.14 -8.46
N ARG A 160 -10.48 -24.24 -9.78
CA ARG A 160 -10.37 -25.49 -10.51
C ARG A 160 -8.96 -25.65 -11.06
N VAL A 161 -8.34 -26.81 -10.84
CA VAL A 161 -7.07 -27.18 -11.47
C VAL A 161 -7.33 -27.68 -12.89
N ARG A 162 -6.83 -26.96 -13.89
CA ARG A 162 -6.95 -27.32 -15.31
C ARG A 162 -5.87 -28.31 -15.74
N GLY A 163 -4.69 -28.23 -15.15
CA GLY A 163 -3.54 -29.03 -15.56
C GLY A 163 -2.37 -28.91 -14.61
N VAL A 164 -1.47 -29.90 -14.69
CA VAL A 164 -0.22 -29.95 -13.91
C VAL A 164 0.91 -30.25 -14.87
N LYS A 165 1.90 -29.37 -14.93
CA LYS A 165 3.11 -29.57 -15.72
C LYS A 165 4.28 -29.83 -14.76
N ALA A 166 5.01 -30.92 -14.96
CA ALA A 166 6.17 -31.24 -14.14
C ALA A 166 7.29 -31.91 -14.92
N THR A 167 8.53 -31.64 -14.53
CA THR A 167 9.73 -32.28 -15.06
C THR A 167 10.42 -33.04 -13.94
N ILE A 168 10.62 -34.34 -14.13
CA ILE A 168 11.36 -35.20 -13.18
C ILE A 168 12.80 -35.31 -13.68
N MET A 169 13.74 -34.83 -12.88
CA MET A 169 15.16 -34.92 -13.19
C MET A 169 15.68 -36.26 -12.70
N THR A 170 16.25 -37.08 -13.57
CA THR A 170 16.80 -38.41 -13.25
C THR A 170 18.31 -38.45 -13.43
N ASP A 171 19.02 -39.23 -12.62
CA ASP A 171 20.47 -39.38 -12.75
C ASP A 171 20.88 -40.19 -13.98
N GLN A 172 22.01 -39.84 -14.61
CA GLN A 172 22.57 -40.55 -15.77
C GLN A 172 22.88 -42.04 -15.53
N SER A 173 23.00 -42.49 -14.28
CA SER A 173 23.21 -43.90 -13.95
C SER A 173 21.93 -44.75 -13.90
N MET A 174 20.76 -44.12 -14.05
CA MET A 174 19.46 -44.81 -14.05
C MET A 174 19.15 -45.43 -15.42
N ALA A 175 18.62 -46.65 -15.43
CA ALA A 175 18.20 -47.29 -16.67
C ALA A 175 16.99 -46.54 -17.28
N PRO A 176 16.91 -46.39 -18.62
CA PRO A 176 15.84 -45.64 -19.26
C PRO A 176 14.44 -46.24 -19.01
N GLU A 177 14.35 -47.55 -18.79
CA GLU A 177 13.09 -48.22 -18.43
C GLU A 177 12.60 -47.83 -17.02
N GLU A 178 13.50 -47.67 -16.07
CA GLU A 178 13.18 -47.24 -14.70
C GLU A 178 12.75 -45.77 -14.68
N ALA A 179 13.45 -44.91 -15.42
CA ALA A 179 13.09 -43.50 -15.57
C ALA A 179 11.69 -43.34 -16.18
N ASN A 180 11.36 -44.13 -17.21
CA ASN A 180 10.02 -44.14 -17.81
C ASN A 180 8.95 -44.65 -16.84
N GLY A 181 9.25 -45.66 -16.03
CA GLY A 181 8.35 -46.16 -14.99
C GLY A 181 7.98 -45.09 -13.96
N ILE A 182 8.94 -44.26 -13.55
CA ILE A 182 8.71 -43.15 -12.61
C ILE A 182 7.82 -42.07 -13.24
N VAL A 183 8.03 -41.75 -14.52
CA VAL A 183 7.18 -40.78 -15.25
C VAL A 183 5.74 -41.29 -15.37
N GLU A 184 5.54 -42.56 -15.67
CA GLU A 184 4.18 -43.15 -15.76
C GLU A 184 3.49 -43.17 -14.39
N MET A 185 4.20 -43.49 -13.31
CA MET A 185 3.65 -43.38 -11.94
C MET A 185 3.28 -41.94 -11.59
N ALA A 186 4.08 -40.96 -12.00
CA ALA A 186 3.78 -39.54 -11.82
C ALA A 186 2.53 -39.12 -12.60
N LYS A 187 2.41 -39.53 -13.87
CA LYS A 187 1.21 -39.27 -14.69
C LYS A 187 -0.04 -39.85 -14.07
N LEU A 188 0.01 -41.09 -13.58
CA LEU A 188 -1.11 -41.72 -12.87
C LEU A 188 -1.51 -40.94 -11.60
N LYS A 189 -0.54 -40.37 -10.88
CA LYS A 189 -0.80 -39.59 -9.66
C LYS A 189 -1.52 -38.26 -9.92
N VAL A 190 -1.38 -37.70 -11.13
CA VAL A 190 -2.04 -36.44 -11.54
C VAL A 190 -3.12 -36.66 -12.61
N ALA A 191 -3.50 -37.92 -12.88
CA ALA A 191 -4.44 -38.28 -13.95
C ALA A 191 -5.86 -37.71 -13.74
N GLN A 192 -6.19 -37.31 -12.52
CA GLN A 192 -7.44 -36.63 -12.20
C GLN A 192 -7.54 -35.22 -12.80
N PHE A 193 -6.44 -34.64 -13.31
CA PHE A 193 -6.44 -33.33 -13.96
C PHE A 193 -6.32 -33.50 -15.49
N LYS A 194 -7.25 -32.89 -16.22
CA LYS A 194 -7.42 -33.09 -17.67
C LYS A 194 -6.17 -32.82 -18.51
N ASN A 195 -5.35 -31.84 -18.13
CA ASN A 195 -4.16 -31.43 -18.90
C ASN A 195 -2.87 -31.63 -18.08
N SER A 196 -2.54 -32.86 -17.71
CA SER A 196 -1.28 -33.17 -17.03
C SER A 196 -0.14 -33.51 -18.02
N GLN A 197 0.96 -32.78 -17.93
CA GLN A 197 2.17 -32.98 -18.75
C GLN A 197 3.36 -33.29 -17.84
N ILE A 198 3.71 -34.57 -17.73
CA ILE A 198 4.89 -34.99 -16.97
C ILE A 198 5.97 -35.46 -17.94
N SER A 199 7.16 -34.89 -17.82
CA SER A 199 8.34 -35.23 -18.62
C SER A 199 9.52 -35.62 -17.72
N ALA A 200 10.52 -36.29 -18.28
CA ALA A 200 11.78 -36.56 -17.59
C ALA A 200 12.95 -35.93 -18.32
N GLN A 201 13.95 -35.47 -17.54
CA GLN A 201 15.21 -34.96 -18.05
C GLN A 201 16.38 -35.60 -17.32
N THR A 202 17.34 -36.14 -18.05
CA THR A 202 18.51 -36.80 -17.46
C THR A 202 19.63 -35.80 -17.18
N MET A 203 20.21 -35.85 -15.99
CA MET A 203 21.35 -35.02 -15.58
C MET A 203 22.36 -35.81 -14.74
N LYS A 204 23.59 -35.29 -14.60
CA LYS A 204 24.62 -35.92 -13.76
C LYS A 204 24.54 -35.35 -12.35
N PHE A 205 24.16 -36.15 -11.36
CA PHE A 205 24.08 -35.68 -9.97
C PHE A 205 25.48 -35.60 -9.35
N PRO A 206 25.79 -34.55 -8.56
CA PRO A 206 27.04 -34.49 -7.80
C PRO A 206 27.04 -35.57 -6.72
N ARG A 207 27.92 -36.56 -6.84
CA ARG A 207 28.15 -37.53 -5.75
C ARG A 207 29.14 -36.93 -4.76
N ALA A 208 28.86 -37.06 -3.47
CA ALA A 208 29.83 -36.73 -2.43
C ALA A 208 31.10 -37.57 -2.65
N ALA A 209 32.25 -36.90 -2.71
CA ALA A 209 33.55 -37.54 -2.74
C ALA A 209 33.78 -38.17 -1.36
N ASN A 210 33.48 -39.46 -1.21
CA ASN A 210 33.94 -40.22 -0.07
C ASN A 210 35.40 -40.63 -0.30
N GLU A 211 36.19 -40.41 0.74
CA GLU A 211 37.63 -40.60 0.86
C GLU A 211 38.10 -41.93 0.25
N GLY A 212 39.02 -41.83 -0.71
CA GLY A 212 39.86 -42.94 -1.13
C GLY A 212 41.18 -42.90 -0.37
N ALA A 213 41.37 -43.79 0.60
CA ALA A 213 42.69 -44.18 1.08
C ALA A 213 42.70 -45.65 1.51
N GLY A 214 43.18 -46.50 0.60
CA GLY A 214 44.20 -47.53 0.87
C GLY A 214 43.91 -48.68 1.85
N ASN A 215 43.68 -49.86 1.26
CA ASN A 215 43.95 -51.22 1.73
C ASN A 215 44.76 -51.43 3.03
N GLY A 216 44.23 -52.29 3.91
CA GLY A 216 44.96 -53.00 4.96
C GLY A 216 44.21 -54.28 5.37
N MET A 217 44.80 -55.44 5.05
CA MET A 217 44.30 -56.81 5.20
C MET A 217 44.23 -57.28 6.66
N GLY A 218 43.20 -58.06 7.05
CA GLY A 218 43.31 -59.03 8.16
C GLY A 218 42.01 -59.34 8.94
N PRO A 219 41.68 -60.62 9.28
CA PRO A 219 40.29 -61.06 9.46
C PRO A 219 39.98 -61.66 10.85
N TYR A 220 38.97 -61.14 11.56
CA TYR A 220 38.22 -61.80 12.65
C TYR A 220 36.86 -61.07 12.71
N GLY A 221 35.67 -61.66 12.71
CA GLY A 221 35.23 -62.93 13.27
C GLY A 221 34.12 -62.62 14.30
N LEU A 222 32.87 -62.91 13.94
CA LEU A 222 31.73 -63.24 14.82
C LEU A 222 31.26 -62.19 15.86
N ALA A 223 29.99 -61.78 15.79
CA ALA A 223 28.93 -62.36 16.63
C ALA A 223 27.62 -61.54 16.63
N ASN A 224 26.53 -62.32 16.61
CA ASN A 224 25.12 -61.98 16.74
C ASN A 224 24.75 -61.11 17.96
N GLY A 225 23.72 -60.27 17.78
CA GLY A 225 22.39 -60.61 18.31
C GLY A 225 21.77 -59.73 19.39
N LYS A 226 20.51 -59.33 19.11
CA LYS A 226 19.37 -59.07 20.04
C LYS A 226 19.53 -57.82 20.93
N GLY A 227 18.53 -56.96 21.17
CA GLY A 227 17.08 -57.11 21.22
C GLY A 227 16.59 -56.67 22.62
N GLY A 228 15.56 -55.83 22.71
CA GLY A 228 14.87 -55.44 23.97
C GLY A 228 15.30 -54.06 24.52
N GLN A 229 14.53 -52.97 24.64
CA GLN A 229 13.15 -52.68 25.10
C GLN A 229 13.06 -52.36 26.62
N TYR A 230 12.39 -51.22 26.94
CA TYR A 230 12.01 -50.65 28.26
C TYR A 230 13.15 -50.15 29.17
N GLY A 231 13.08 -49.06 29.95
CA GLY A 231 12.07 -48.06 30.29
C GLY A 231 12.59 -47.23 31.49
N LYS A 232 12.12 -45.97 31.62
CA LYS A 232 11.91 -45.16 32.85
C LYS A 232 12.76 -45.43 34.12
N ASP A 233 13.46 -44.44 34.66
CA ASP A 233 12.95 -43.47 35.66
C ASP A 233 14.07 -42.57 36.27
N SER A 234 13.66 -41.34 36.60
CA SER A 234 14.14 -40.35 37.59
C SER A 234 15.51 -40.50 38.29
N GLN A 235 16.23 -39.37 38.43
CA GLN A 235 16.63 -38.86 39.75
C GLN A 235 17.18 -37.42 39.69
N SER A 236 16.50 -36.54 40.42
CA SER A 236 17.01 -35.32 41.06
C SER A 236 18.03 -35.67 42.14
N LEU A 237 19.02 -34.80 42.39
CA LEU A 237 19.49 -34.48 43.75
C LEU A 237 20.35 -33.20 43.75
N ASP A 238 20.05 -32.40 44.76
CA ASP A 238 20.53 -31.06 45.09
C ASP A 238 21.84 -31.03 45.91
N ALA A 239 22.44 -29.83 45.89
CA ALA A 239 23.06 -29.07 46.99
C ALA A 239 24.39 -29.51 47.64
N LYS A 240 25.31 -28.53 47.77
CA LYS A 240 25.62 -27.77 49.01
C LYS A 240 26.84 -26.84 48.83
N GLU A 241 26.69 -25.52 49.10
CA GLU A 241 27.21 -24.75 50.28
C GLU A 241 28.74 -24.52 50.26
N LEU A 242 29.40 -23.44 50.72
CA LEU A 242 29.10 -22.15 51.40
C LEU A 242 30.44 -21.35 51.48
N ARG A 243 30.36 -20.01 51.65
CA ARG A 243 31.34 -19.06 52.27
C ARG A 243 32.66 -18.78 51.52
N ASP A 244 33.24 -17.57 51.52
CA ASP A 244 33.42 -16.64 52.65
C ASP A 244 33.61 -15.15 52.24
N SER A 245 32.87 -14.26 52.92
CA SER A 245 33.30 -13.08 53.70
C SER A 245 34.40 -12.08 53.26
N LYS A 246 33.97 -10.80 53.22
CA LYS A 246 34.38 -9.65 54.10
C LYS A 246 35.17 -8.44 53.55
N GLU A 247 34.45 -7.30 53.58
CA GLU A 247 34.75 -5.99 54.20
C GLU A 247 36.04 -5.19 53.91
N THR A 248 35.84 -3.95 53.40
CA THR A 248 36.22 -2.61 53.96
C THR A 248 36.44 -1.61 52.81
N LYS A 249 36.48 -0.28 52.96
CA LYS A 249 35.72 0.76 53.67
C LYS A 249 36.18 2.10 53.03
N ASP A 250 35.36 3.13 53.16
CA ASP A 250 35.69 4.58 53.13
C ASP A 250 35.92 5.37 51.82
N SER A 251 34.99 6.31 51.61
CA SER A 251 35.18 7.79 51.60
C SER A 251 35.02 8.59 50.29
N ARG A 252 33.97 9.44 50.32
CA ARG A 252 33.84 10.86 49.92
C ARG A 252 34.60 11.36 48.68
N GLU A 253 33.86 11.94 47.72
CA GLU A 253 33.90 13.39 47.46
C GLU A 253 32.75 13.86 46.53
N SER A 254 32.20 15.01 46.90
CA SER A 254 31.24 15.85 46.17
C SER A 254 31.95 16.78 45.19
N ARG A 255 31.34 17.08 44.03
CA ARG A 255 31.52 18.37 43.33
C ARG A 255 30.40 18.66 42.32
N ASP A 256 29.70 19.76 42.59
CA ASP A 256 28.93 20.58 41.65
C ASP A 256 29.81 21.09 40.48
N SER A 257 29.24 21.21 39.28
CA SER A 257 29.30 22.45 38.49
C SER A 257 28.33 22.43 37.31
N LYS A 258 27.54 23.50 37.23
CA LYS A 258 26.85 24.01 36.06
C LYS A 258 27.85 24.34 34.94
N GLU A 259 27.48 24.13 33.68
CA GLU A 259 27.59 25.21 32.69
C GLU A 259 26.73 24.96 31.44
N SER A 260 25.99 26.01 31.12
CA SER A 260 25.25 26.30 29.89
C SER A 260 26.17 26.48 28.69
N ARG A 261 25.76 26.01 27.51
CA ARG A 261 26.14 26.67 26.25
C ARG A 261 25.05 26.53 25.19
N SER A 262 24.31 27.62 25.04
CA SER A 262 23.55 27.97 23.85
C SER A 262 24.51 28.31 22.72
N GLU A 263 24.28 27.80 21.51
CA GLU A 263 24.78 28.43 20.28
C GLU A 263 23.67 28.42 19.22
N ASN A 264 23.14 29.62 19.00
CA ASN A 264 22.39 30.02 17.82
C ASN A 264 23.32 30.02 16.60
N LEU A 265 22.85 29.53 15.46
CA LEU A 265 23.22 30.10 14.16
C LEU A 265 21.96 30.22 13.29
N ASN A 266 21.76 31.45 12.86
CA ASN A 266 20.62 31.96 12.13
C ASN A 266 20.90 31.91 10.62
N ARG A 267 19.82 31.72 9.85
CA ARG A 267 19.51 32.41 8.59
C ARG A 267 20.28 32.02 7.30
N ARG A 268 19.52 31.52 6.32
CA ARG A 268 19.54 32.04 4.94
C ARG A 268 18.16 31.87 4.28
N GLU A 269 17.52 33.00 4.06
CA GLU A 269 16.46 33.23 3.09
C GLU A 269 17.05 33.22 1.68
N ASN A 270 16.31 32.70 0.69
CA ASN A 270 16.04 33.37 -0.59
C ASN A 270 15.05 32.56 -1.45
N ASN A 271 13.80 33.04 -1.45
CA ASN A 271 12.99 33.54 -2.56
C ASN A 271 13.11 32.97 -4.00
N SER A 272 11.94 33.02 -4.67
CA SER A 272 11.60 32.84 -6.10
C SER A 272 10.96 31.48 -6.43
N GLN A 273 9.88 31.36 -7.20
CA GLN A 273 9.02 32.34 -7.88
C GLN A 273 7.70 31.62 -8.23
N SER A 274 6.62 32.40 -8.18
CA SER A 274 5.31 32.11 -8.75
C SER A 274 5.36 31.76 -10.24
N ASN A 275 4.46 30.88 -10.69
CA ASN A 275 3.73 31.10 -11.95
C ASN A 275 2.35 30.46 -11.86
N SER A 276 1.37 31.33 -11.67
CA SER A 276 -0.04 31.14 -11.98
C SER A 276 -0.28 31.71 -13.38
N ASP A 277 -0.79 30.90 -14.30
CA ASP A 277 -1.41 31.42 -15.52
C ASP A 277 -2.92 31.29 -15.46
N THR A 278 -3.52 32.45 -15.72
CA THR A 278 -4.93 32.79 -15.74
C THR A 278 -5.53 32.43 -17.09
N ARG A 279 -6.75 31.89 -17.11
CA ARG A 279 -7.77 32.28 -18.10
C ARG A 279 -9.12 32.36 -17.43
N ASN A 280 -9.71 33.55 -17.51
CA ASN A 280 -11.00 33.88 -16.97
C ASN A 280 -11.92 34.33 -18.13
N ALA A 281 -13.21 34.13 -17.90
CA ALA A 281 -14.37 34.84 -18.44
C ALA A 281 -14.98 34.45 -19.79
N GLN A 282 -16.25 34.05 -19.67
CA GLN A 282 -17.48 34.44 -20.42
C GLN A 282 -18.23 33.20 -20.93
N THR A 283 -19.53 33.00 -20.73
CA THR A 283 -20.63 33.68 -20.02
C THR A 283 -21.78 32.67 -19.99
N SER A 284 -22.62 32.73 -18.96
CA SER A 284 -23.93 32.08 -18.89
C SER A 284 -24.81 32.44 -20.08
N ASP A 285 -25.58 31.48 -20.61
CA ASP A 285 -27.02 31.64 -20.83
C ASP A 285 -27.70 30.33 -21.28
N ASN A 286 -28.94 30.17 -20.82
CA ASN A 286 -29.99 29.28 -21.33
C ASN A 286 -29.94 27.77 -21.06
N LYS A 287 -30.22 27.42 -19.79
CA LYS A 287 -31.20 26.37 -19.48
C LYS A 287 -32.59 26.88 -19.87
N ASN A 288 -33.08 26.55 -21.07
CA ASN A 288 -34.50 26.32 -21.40
C ASN A 288 -34.77 26.23 -22.92
N GLU A 289 -33.96 25.48 -23.66
CA GLU A 289 -34.45 24.79 -24.86
C GLU A 289 -34.36 23.29 -24.61
N LYS A 290 -35.31 22.87 -23.77
CA LYS A 290 -35.82 21.52 -23.75
C LYS A 290 -36.12 21.08 -25.20
N PHE A 291 -35.71 19.85 -25.51
CA PHE A 291 -36.55 18.88 -26.20
C PHE A 291 -37.01 19.27 -27.61
N GLU A 292 -36.14 19.16 -28.62
CA GLU A 292 -36.62 18.84 -29.99
C GLU A 292 -35.55 18.34 -30.98
N ARG A 293 -34.34 17.96 -30.55
CA ARG A 293 -33.27 17.55 -31.50
C ARG A 293 -32.55 16.23 -31.24
N TYR A 294 -33.02 15.44 -30.28
CA TYR A 294 -32.43 14.11 -29.99
C TYR A 294 -33.12 12.94 -30.69
N GLU A 295 -34.11 13.18 -31.55
CA GLU A 295 -34.84 12.11 -32.25
C GLU A 295 -34.48 11.95 -33.75
N LYS A 296 -33.37 12.56 -34.21
CA LYS A 296 -33.04 12.51 -35.65
C LYS A 296 -31.57 12.67 -35.99
N ILE A 297 -30.69 11.86 -35.39
CA ILE A 297 -29.49 11.29 -36.04
C ILE A 297 -29.26 9.91 -35.40
N GLU A 298 -30.11 8.96 -35.74
CA GLU A 298 -29.81 7.54 -35.64
C GLU A 298 -30.23 6.91 -36.96
N ARG A 299 -29.44 7.20 -37.99
CA ARG A 299 -29.31 6.43 -39.25
C ARG A 299 -28.31 7.18 -40.11
N VAL A 300 -27.29 6.43 -40.55
CA VAL A 300 -26.20 6.82 -41.48
C VAL A 300 -25.00 7.51 -40.82
N GLU A 301 -24.16 6.76 -40.08
CA GLU A 301 -22.69 6.95 -40.14
C GLU A 301 -21.82 5.81 -39.56
N ASN A 302 -22.27 4.55 -39.56
CA ASN A 302 -21.43 3.41 -39.11
C ASN A 302 -20.88 2.55 -40.27
N GLY A 303 -20.73 3.12 -41.47
CA GLY A 303 -20.13 2.43 -42.63
C GLY A 303 -18.64 2.70 -42.82
N ASP A 304 -18.21 3.95 -42.67
CA ASP A 304 -16.87 4.36 -43.16
C ASP A 304 -15.75 4.19 -42.12
N ALA A 305 -16.04 4.28 -40.83
CA ALA A 305 -15.05 4.10 -39.77
C ALA A 305 -14.57 2.63 -39.63
N VAL A 306 -15.44 1.67 -39.94
CA VAL A 306 -15.11 0.24 -39.93
C VAL A 306 -14.33 -0.13 -41.20
N GLN A 307 -14.65 0.48 -42.34
CA GLN A 307 -13.93 0.23 -43.58
C GLN A 307 -12.47 0.75 -43.53
N GLN A 308 -12.24 1.94 -42.95
CA GLN A 308 -10.89 2.49 -42.77
C GLN A 308 -10.00 1.66 -41.84
N THR A 309 -10.59 0.98 -40.85
CA THR A 309 -9.83 0.11 -39.95
C THR A 309 -9.45 -1.21 -40.63
N LEU A 310 -10.35 -1.77 -41.45
CA LEU A 310 -10.08 -2.97 -42.26
C LEU A 310 -8.99 -2.77 -43.33
N ASP A 311 -8.91 -1.60 -43.98
CA ASP A 311 -7.86 -1.32 -44.97
C ASP A 311 -6.48 -1.17 -44.34
N LYS A 312 -6.39 -0.67 -43.10
CA LYS A 312 -5.14 -0.66 -42.33
C LYS A 312 -4.64 -2.08 -42.04
N PHE A 313 -5.53 -3.02 -41.71
CA PHE A 313 -5.14 -4.42 -41.49
C PHE A 313 -4.65 -5.11 -42.77
N ARG A 314 -5.20 -4.77 -43.94
CA ARG A 314 -4.70 -5.28 -45.23
C ARG A 314 -3.30 -4.77 -45.54
N LEU A 315 -3.01 -3.50 -45.26
CA LEU A 315 -1.69 -2.92 -45.46
C LEU A 315 -0.63 -3.60 -44.58
N TYR A 316 -0.92 -3.82 -43.30
CA TYR A 316 0.00 -4.55 -42.41
C TYR A 316 0.19 -6.01 -42.82
N GLY A 317 -0.85 -6.67 -43.34
CA GLY A 317 -0.76 -8.03 -43.87
C GLY A 317 0.18 -8.13 -45.07
N ILE A 318 0.15 -7.16 -45.99
CA ILE A 318 1.04 -7.13 -47.17
C ILE A 318 2.49 -6.86 -46.74
N ILE A 319 2.72 -5.97 -45.78
CA ILE A 319 4.05 -5.69 -45.24
C ILE A 319 4.63 -6.95 -44.58
N LEU A 320 3.85 -7.63 -43.74
CA LEU A 320 4.27 -8.87 -43.09
C LEU A 320 4.61 -9.97 -44.11
N ALA A 321 3.78 -10.13 -45.15
CA ALA A 321 4.03 -11.09 -46.23
C ALA A 321 5.33 -10.77 -47.01
N SER A 322 5.62 -9.49 -47.23
CA SER A 322 6.86 -9.07 -47.91
C SER A 322 8.12 -9.36 -47.09
N ILE A 323 8.05 -9.20 -45.76
CA ILE A 323 9.16 -9.52 -44.85
C ILE A 323 9.41 -11.03 -44.82
N ILE A 324 8.34 -11.84 -44.77
CA ILE A 324 8.45 -13.31 -44.79
C ILE A 324 9.03 -13.78 -46.12
N LEU A 325 8.63 -13.18 -47.25
CA LEU A 325 9.18 -13.50 -48.57
C LEU A 325 10.68 -13.14 -48.65
N ALA A 326 11.08 -11.97 -48.13
CA ALA A 326 12.48 -11.56 -48.09
C ALA A 326 13.33 -12.54 -47.24
N LEU A 327 12.80 -12.98 -46.10
CA LEU A 327 13.47 -13.97 -45.25
C LEU A 327 13.64 -15.32 -45.97
N LEU A 328 12.62 -15.79 -46.68
CA LEU A 328 12.71 -17.01 -47.49
C LEU A 328 13.74 -16.88 -48.62
N VAL A 329 13.81 -15.74 -49.31
CA VAL A 329 14.82 -15.49 -50.35
C VAL A 329 16.23 -15.46 -49.75
N THR A 330 16.43 -14.89 -48.57
CA THR A 330 17.74 -14.91 -47.88
C THR A 330 18.15 -16.32 -47.45
N LEU A 331 17.22 -17.14 -46.97
CA LEU A 331 17.48 -18.54 -46.62
C LEU A 331 17.87 -19.37 -47.84
N VAL A 332 17.21 -19.15 -48.98
CA VAL A 332 17.56 -19.79 -50.25
C VAL A 332 18.93 -19.30 -50.76
N ALA A 333 19.25 -18.02 -50.65
CA ALA A 333 20.56 -17.49 -51.03
C ALA A 333 21.71 -18.07 -50.18
N ILE A 334 21.47 -18.32 -48.89
CA ILE A 334 22.44 -18.96 -47.99
C ILE A 334 22.61 -20.44 -48.33
N SER A 335 21.55 -21.15 -48.74
CA SER A 335 21.67 -22.56 -49.13
C SER A 335 22.47 -22.73 -50.43
N PHE A 336 22.34 -21.82 -51.40
CA PHE A 336 23.14 -21.83 -52.63
C PHE A 336 24.61 -21.44 -52.41
N ARG A 337 24.94 -20.60 -51.41
CA ARG A 337 26.34 -20.31 -51.04
C ARG A 337 27.08 -21.49 -50.40
N LYS A 338 26.36 -22.52 -49.93
CA LYS A 338 26.95 -23.72 -49.32
C LYS A 338 27.41 -24.77 -50.35
N GLN A 339 27.19 -24.54 -51.66
CA GLN A 339 27.53 -25.48 -52.73
C GLN A 339 28.81 -25.15 -53.51
N ILE A 340 29.55 -24.10 -53.14
CA ILE A 340 30.82 -23.73 -53.81
C ILE A 340 31.90 -23.44 -52.77
N VAL A 341 32.35 -24.42 -51.99
CA VAL A 341 33.74 -24.53 -51.47
C VAL A 341 33.95 -25.98 -51.04
N GLU A 342 34.33 -26.85 -51.97
CA GLU A 342 35.02 -28.11 -51.66
C GLU A 342 35.89 -28.50 -52.86
N SER A 343 37.14 -28.03 -52.88
CA SER A 343 38.29 -28.71 -53.50
C SER A 343 39.56 -27.86 -53.31
N GLY A 344 40.65 -28.48 -52.83
CA GLY A 344 42.01 -28.01 -53.15
C GLY A 344 42.97 -27.65 -52.01
N LYS A 345 43.39 -28.68 -51.26
CA LYS A 345 44.75 -28.99 -50.74
C LYS A 345 45.92 -27.95 -50.85
N SER A 346 46.58 -27.79 -49.69
CA SER A 346 48.02 -28.02 -49.39
C SER A 346 49.16 -27.14 -49.95
N HIS A 347 49.97 -26.64 -48.98
CA HIS A 347 51.45 -26.53 -48.92
C HIS A 347 52.27 -25.61 -49.87
N ASP A 348 52.97 -24.65 -49.24
CA ASP A 348 54.45 -24.49 -49.21
C ASP A 348 55.15 -23.23 -49.78
N HIS A 349 56.17 -22.80 -49.00
CA HIS A 349 57.40 -22.01 -49.23
C HIS A 349 57.47 -20.76 -50.15
N GLY A 350 57.73 -19.62 -49.49
CA GLY A 350 58.85 -18.67 -49.67
C GLY A 350 59.36 -18.26 -51.06
N LYS A 351 59.47 -16.93 -51.28
CA LYS A 351 60.68 -16.29 -51.86
C LYS A 351 60.65 -14.75 -51.83
N ASP A 352 61.87 -14.23 -51.78
CA ASP A 352 62.32 -12.86 -51.50
C ASP A 352 62.09 -11.80 -52.59
N GLY A 353 62.01 -10.55 -52.12
CA GLY A 353 62.86 -9.45 -52.59
C GLY A 353 62.33 -8.53 -53.69
N HIS A 354 62.10 -7.25 -53.36
CA HIS A 354 62.94 -6.09 -53.77
C HIS A 354 62.27 -4.74 -53.37
N HIS A 355 63.00 -3.95 -52.59
CA HIS A 355 62.84 -2.50 -52.32
C HIS A 355 63.70 -1.70 -53.34
N PRO A 356 63.80 -0.34 -53.37
CA PRO A 356 63.02 0.81 -52.82
C PRO A 356 62.86 1.93 -53.92
N PRO A 357 62.78 3.29 -53.69
CA PRO A 357 62.78 4.08 -52.44
C PRO A 357 61.87 5.34 -52.33
N GLY A 358 61.77 5.82 -51.07
CA GLY A 358 61.61 7.23 -50.68
C GLY A 358 60.24 7.58 -50.10
N LYS A 359 60.06 8.21 -48.93
CA LYS A 359 60.94 8.87 -47.95
C LYS A 359 60.20 8.85 -46.60
N ASN A 360 60.84 8.38 -45.52
CA ASN A 360 60.39 8.63 -44.15
C ASN A 360 61.46 9.46 -43.42
N HIS A 361 61.04 10.60 -42.88
CA HIS A 361 61.71 11.26 -41.77
C HIS A 361 60.99 10.83 -40.50
N SER A 362 61.70 10.12 -39.62
CA SER A 362 61.31 9.87 -38.24
C SER A 362 61.31 11.17 -37.43
N PRO A 363 60.45 11.25 -36.41
CA PRO A 363 60.92 11.58 -35.07
C PRO A 363 60.80 10.35 -34.17
N SER A 364 61.87 10.13 -33.43
CA SER A 364 62.02 9.28 -32.25
C SER A 364 60.74 8.90 -31.49
N GLU A 365 60.46 7.61 -31.41
CA GLU A 365 59.69 7.04 -30.30
C GLU A 365 60.55 7.08 -29.04
N GLU A 366 60.20 7.96 -28.11
CA GLU A 366 60.56 7.79 -26.70
C GLU A 366 59.76 6.62 -26.15
N SER A 367 60.41 5.47 -26.01
CA SER A 367 59.95 4.42 -25.12
C SER A 367 60.07 4.91 -23.67
N THR A 368 58.99 5.43 -23.09
CA THR A 368 58.88 5.62 -21.65
C THR A 368 58.85 4.26 -20.97
N SER A 369 60.02 3.78 -20.55
CA SER A 369 60.11 2.62 -19.67
C SER A 369 59.48 2.98 -18.32
N LEU A 370 58.28 2.46 -18.04
CA LEU A 370 57.63 2.56 -16.72
C LEU A 370 58.63 2.20 -15.63
N THR A 371 58.80 3.09 -14.66
CA THR A 371 59.69 2.94 -13.52
C THR A 371 59.28 1.74 -12.66
N SER A 372 60.21 1.21 -11.85
CA SER A 372 59.92 0.09 -10.92
C SER A 372 58.75 0.42 -9.98
N ASP A 373 58.62 1.69 -9.60
CA ASP A 373 57.58 2.17 -8.68
C ASP A 373 56.21 2.28 -9.38
N GLU A 374 56.15 2.72 -10.64
CA GLU A 374 54.92 2.73 -11.44
C GLU A 374 54.39 1.31 -11.72
N LYS A 375 55.30 0.36 -11.95
CA LYS A 375 54.93 -1.07 -12.08
C LYS A 375 54.38 -1.64 -10.79
N ALA A 376 55.00 -1.31 -9.64
CA ALA A 376 54.51 -1.74 -8.33
C ALA A 376 53.12 -1.15 -8.01
N ALA A 377 52.88 0.12 -8.35
CA ALA A 377 51.59 0.77 -8.19
C ALA A 377 50.49 0.16 -9.09
N LEU A 378 50.81 -0.18 -10.33
CA LEU A 378 49.90 -0.90 -11.24
C LEU A 378 49.53 -2.30 -10.70
N ILE A 379 50.51 -3.04 -10.19
CA ILE A 379 50.27 -4.36 -9.57
C ILE A 379 49.38 -4.23 -8.32
N GLY A 380 49.64 -3.23 -7.47
CA GLY A 380 48.82 -2.98 -6.28
C GLY A 380 47.36 -2.68 -6.61
N ARG A 381 47.11 -1.86 -7.63
CA ARG A 381 45.75 -1.54 -8.11
C ARG A 381 45.02 -2.76 -8.65
N ARG A 382 45.72 -3.60 -9.42
CA ARG A 382 45.16 -4.85 -9.95
C ARG A 382 44.71 -5.78 -8.82
N ILE A 383 45.55 -5.99 -7.81
CA ILE A 383 45.22 -6.82 -6.64
C ILE A 383 43.99 -6.27 -5.90
N GLU A 384 43.91 -4.95 -5.71
CA GLU A 384 42.76 -4.32 -5.04
C GLU A 384 41.47 -4.50 -5.86
N SER A 385 41.54 -4.33 -7.19
CA SER A 385 40.40 -4.52 -8.07
C SER A 385 39.90 -5.97 -8.07
N ASP A 386 40.81 -6.96 -8.09
CA ASP A 386 40.44 -8.37 -8.03
C ASP A 386 39.83 -8.76 -6.68
N ARG A 387 40.32 -8.16 -5.59
CA ARG A 387 39.73 -8.35 -4.26
C ARG A 387 38.29 -7.82 -4.21
N LEU A 388 38.06 -6.58 -4.67
CA LEU A 388 36.72 -5.98 -4.69
C LEU A 388 35.75 -6.74 -5.58
N PHE A 389 36.22 -7.22 -6.74
CA PHE A 389 35.42 -8.04 -7.64
C PHE A 389 34.97 -9.34 -6.97
N ASN A 390 35.87 -10.06 -6.31
CA ASN A 390 35.56 -11.29 -5.59
C ASN A 390 34.61 -11.03 -4.41
N ASP A 391 34.84 -9.97 -3.64
CA ASP A 391 33.98 -9.59 -2.51
C ASP A 391 32.56 -9.27 -2.97
N LEU A 392 32.41 -8.48 -4.05
CA LEU A 392 31.11 -8.16 -4.64
C LEU A 392 30.40 -9.40 -5.19
N THR A 393 31.13 -10.28 -5.89
CA THR A 393 30.58 -11.53 -6.44
C THR A 393 30.07 -12.45 -5.34
N ASN A 394 30.80 -12.56 -4.23
CA ASN A 394 30.37 -13.32 -3.05
C ASN A 394 29.10 -12.72 -2.44
N ILE A 395 29.07 -11.40 -2.24
CA ILE A 395 27.88 -10.71 -1.69
C ILE A 395 26.66 -10.94 -2.57
N TYR A 396 26.79 -10.82 -3.89
CA TYR A 396 25.68 -10.98 -4.82
C TYR A 396 25.19 -12.43 -4.91
N SER A 397 26.10 -13.40 -4.83
CA SER A 397 25.77 -14.83 -4.80
C SER A 397 25.03 -15.21 -3.51
N GLU A 398 25.48 -14.71 -2.36
CA GLU A 398 24.82 -14.95 -1.08
C GLU A 398 23.49 -14.19 -0.95
N GLN A 399 23.38 -13.01 -1.56
CA GLN A 399 22.27 -12.08 -1.36
C GLN A 399 21.74 -11.54 -2.71
N PRO A 400 21.04 -12.38 -3.50
CA PRO A 400 20.56 -12.00 -4.84
C PRO A 400 19.58 -10.82 -4.81
N LYS A 401 18.89 -10.59 -3.69
CA LYS A 401 17.99 -9.43 -3.51
C LYS A 401 18.74 -8.10 -3.41
N VAL A 402 19.90 -8.09 -2.77
CA VAL A 402 20.75 -6.89 -2.70
C VAL A 402 21.31 -6.60 -4.08
N ALA A 403 21.81 -7.63 -4.76
CA ALA A 403 22.29 -7.55 -6.13
C ALA A 403 21.24 -6.97 -7.09
N LYS A 404 20.02 -7.53 -7.09
CA LYS A 404 18.89 -7.00 -7.87
C LYS A 404 18.63 -5.53 -7.58
N HIS A 405 18.50 -5.15 -6.29
CA HIS A 405 18.26 -3.76 -5.91
C HIS A 405 19.36 -2.82 -6.40
N VAL A 406 20.64 -3.20 -6.25
CA VAL A 406 21.78 -2.40 -6.70
C VAL A 406 21.74 -2.22 -8.22
N PHE A 407 21.67 -3.30 -8.99
CA PHE A 407 21.73 -3.21 -10.45
C PHE A 407 20.50 -2.55 -11.06
N THR A 408 19.30 -2.71 -10.48
CA THR A 408 18.12 -1.96 -10.89
C THR A 408 18.35 -0.45 -10.75
N HIS A 409 18.89 0.02 -9.62
CA HIS A 409 19.14 1.46 -9.42
C HIS A 409 20.35 1.97 -10.19
N VAL A 410 21.33 1.12 -10.49
CA VAL A 410 22.43 1.49 -11.40
C VAL A 410 21.87 1.73 -12.81
N LEU A 411 21.01 0.84 -13.31
CA LEU A 411 20.40 0.98 -14.62
C LEU A 411 19.47 2.20 -14.71
N THR A 412 18.62 2.43 -13.71
CA THR A 412 17.65 3.52 -13.75
C THR A 412 18.23 4.89 -13.39
N GLU A 413 19.23 4.97 -12.49
CA GLU A 413 19.79 6.26 -12.04
C GLU A 413 21.11 6.63 -12.73
N GLU A 414 21.98 5.65 -13.02
CA GLU A 414 23.28 5.89 -13.68
C GLU A 414 23.26 5.59 -15.18
N GLY A 415 22.16 5.03 -15.68
CA GLY A 415 21.90 4.82 -17.09
C GLY A 415 22.55 3.56 -17.68
N VAL A 416 22.29 3.36 -18.98
CA VAL A 416 22.73 2.18 -19.74
C VAL A 416 24.25 2.12 -19.93
N GLU A 417 24.92 3.27 -20.04
CA GLU A 417 26.37 3.34 -20.29
C GLU A 417 27.17 2.74 -19.12
N THR A 418 26.89 3.21 -17.91
CA THR A 418 27.55 2.73 -16.69
C THR A 418 27.19 1.26 -16.43
N THR A 419 25.95 0.87 -16.70
CA THR A 419 25.51 -0.52 -16.53
C THR A 419 26.21 -1.47 -17.51
N ALA A 420 26.46 -1.02 -18.74
CA ALA A 420 27.20 -1.78 -19.74
C ALA A 420 28.67 -1.99 -19.36
N GLN A 421 29.30 -1.02 -18.69
CA GLN A 421 30.65 -1.20 -18.13
C GLN A 421 30.68 -2.27 -17.03
N TYR A 422 29.66 -2.34 -16.17
CA TYR A 422 29.56 -3.44 -15.20
C TYR A 422 29.23 -4.79 -15.85
N LEU A 423 28.48 -4.78 -16.96
CA LEU A 423 28.21 -5.98 -17.77
C LEU A 423 29.51 -6.58 -18.32
N GLU A 424 30.42 -5.73 -18.80
CA GLU A 424 31.76 -6.14 -19.24
C GLU A 424 32.58 -6.73 -18.07
N ILE A 425 32.51 -6.11 -16.88
CA ILE A 425 33.30 -6.55 -15.70
C ILE A 425 32.80 -7.90 -15.12
N PHE A 426 31.49 -8.09 -14.97
CA PHE A 426 30.90 -9.27 -14.31
C PHE A 426 30.42 -10.36 -15.29
N GLY A 427 30.30 -10.03 -16.57
CA GLY A 427 29.81 -10.90 -17.61
C GLY A 427 28.29 -10.84 -17.81
N GLU A 428 27.87 -11.03 -19.06
CA GLU A 428 26.49 -10.91 -19.53
C GLU A 428 25.51 -11.78 -18.73
N SER A 429 25.85 -13.05 -18.49
CA SER A 429 24.95 -14.00 -17.83
C SER A 429 24.64 -13.61 -16.38
N VAL A 430 25.62 -13.09 -15.64
CA VAL A 430 25.47 -12.80 -14.21
C VAL A 430 24.58 -11.59 -14.00
N VAL A 431 24.82 -10.52 -14.76
CA VAL A 431 24.07 -9.27 -14.59
C VAL A 431 22.65 -9.38 -15.15
N MET A 432 22.45 -10.12 -16.27
CA MET A 432 21.13 -10.30 -16.86
C MET A 432 20.21 -11.19 -16.02
N ASP A 433 20.75 -12.22 -15.35
CA ASP A 433 19.99 -13.03 -14.40
C ASP A 433 19.57 -12.21 -13.16
N LEU A 434 20.41 -11.26 -12.73
CA LEU A 434 20.12 -10.37 -11.60
C LEU A 434 19.11 -9.26 -11.94
N LEU A 435 18.98 -8.91 -13.22
CA LEU A 435 18.10 -7.84 -13.71
C LEU A 435 16.77 -8.31 -14.30
N ARG A 436 16.43 -9.61 -14.20
CA ARG A 436 15.16 -10.15 -14.73
C ARG A 436 13.95 -9.61 -13.96
N ASP A 437 13.49 -8.42 -14.31
CA ASP A 437 12.29 -7.75 -13.80
C ASP A 437 11.33 -7.42 -14.96
N PRO A 438 10.05 -7.83 -14.90
CA PRO A 438 9.06 -7.52 -15.94
C PRO A 438 8.89 -6.01 -16.19
N GLY A 439 9.16 -5.16 -15.19
CA GLY A 439 9.03 -3.70 -15.31
C GLY A 439 10.20 -3.02 -16.03
N LEU A 440 11.35 -3.70 -16.17
CA LEU A 440 12.57 -3.15 -16.75
C LEU A 440 12.80 -3.58 -18.21
N GLN A 441 11.81 -4.20 -18.87
CA GLN A 441 12.00 -4.78 -20.21
C GLN A 441 12.48 -3.78 -21.26
N ALA A 442 12.01 -2.52 -21.20
CA ALA A 442 12.44 -1.47 -22.11
C ALA A 442 13.90 -1.09 -21.87
N ASP A 443 14.26 -0.79 -20.62
CA ASP A 443 15.63 -0.40 -20.22
C ASP A 443 16.64 -1.52 -20.49
N LEU A 444 16.25 -2.78 -20.32
CA LEU A 444 17.09 -3.93 -20.64
C LEU A 444 17.32 -4.08 -22.14
N SER A 445 16.30 -3.83 -22.96
CA SER A 445 16.46 -3.85 -24.41
C SER A 445 17.41 -2.75 -24.88
N GLU A 446 17.32 -1.56 -24.27
CA GLU A 446 18.21 -0.43 -24.56
C GLU A 446 19.65 -0.72 -24.13
N LEU A 447 19.83 -1.28 -22.92
CA LEU A 447 21.13 -1.71 -22.42
C LEU A 447 21.80 -2.72 -23.37
N MET A 448 21.05 -3.71 -23.87
CA MET A 448 21.59 -4.73 -24.77
C MET A 448 21.95 -4.18 -26.15
N ASP A 449 21.14 -3.27 -26.71
CA ASP A 449 21.47 -2.61 -27.98
C ASP A 449 22.71 -1.70 -27.82
N PHE A 450 22.83 -1.00 -26.69
CA PHE A 450 24.00 -0.19 -26.37
C PHE A 450 25.26 -1.04 -26.21
N TYR A 451 25.18 -2.15 -25.47
CA TYR A 451 26.31 -3.05 -25.26
C TYR A 451 26.77 -3.73 -26.55
N ALA A 452 25.84 -4.14 -27.42
CA ALA A 452 26.18 -4.80 -28.69
C ALA A 452 26.86 -3.88 -29.72
N ARG A 453 26.66 -2.56 -29.62
CA ARG A 453 27.19 -1.57 -30.57
C ARG A 453 28.51 -0.93 -30.15
N ASN A 454 28.85 -0.99 -28.86
CA ASN A 454 30.00 -0.31 -28.30
C ASN A 454 31.08 -1.31 -27.87
N THR A 455 32.34 -0.91 -28.01
CA THR A 455 33.49 -1.66 -27.49
C THR A 455 33.95 -1.05 -26.18
N PHE A 456 34.07 -1.87 -25.13
CA PHE A 456 34.46 -1.42 -23.80
C PHE A 456 35.93 -1.76 -23.57
N ASP A 457 36.80 -0.75 -23.59
CA ASP A 457 38.21 -0.90 -23.18
C ASP A 457 38.39 -0.26 -21.80
N ILE A 458 38.16 -1.04 -20.76
CA ILE A 458 38.21 -0.57 -19.36
C ILE A 458 39.63 -0.75 -18.85
N ASN A 459 40.34 0.36 -18.67
CA ASN A 459 41.67 0.33 -18.08
C ASN A 459 41.63 -0.03 -16.58
N GLU A 460 42.76 -0.45 -16.00
CA GLU A 460 42.82 -0.91 -14.59
C GLU A 460 42.43 0.17 -13.56
N GLU A 461 42.64 1.45 -13.88
CA GLU A 461 42.26 2.55 -12.99
C GLU A 461 40.73 2.76 -12.98
N GLU A 462 40.12 2.72 -14.16
CA GLU A 462 38.68 2.82 -14.36
C GLU A 462 37.96 1.60 -13.77
N ARG A 463 38.51 0.39 -13.96
CA ARG A 463 38.00 -0.84 -13.34
C ARG A 463 37.97 -0.72 -11.82
N LEU A 464 39.05 -0.25 -11.20
CA LEU A 464 39.13 -0.07 -9.76
C LEU A 464 38.14 0.98 -9.26
N LEU A 465 37.98 2.09 -9.98
CA LEU A 465 37.01 3.14 -9.64
C LEU A 465 35.57 2.63 -9.70
N LEU A 466 35.20 1.94 -10.77
CA LEU A 466 33.88 1.33 -10.94
C LEU A 466 33.59 0.32 -9.83
N LEU A 467 34.53 -0.56 -9.51
CA LEU A 467 34.35 -1.54 -8.43
C LEU A 467 34.24 -0.89 -7.05
N LYS A 468 34.97 0.20 -6.78
CA LYS A 468 34.83 0.97 -5.52
C LYS A 468 33.47 1.63 -5.43
N LYS A 469 33.00 2.26 -6.51
CA LYS A 469 31.67 2.89 -6.60
C LYS A 469 30.57 1.85 -6.36
N LEU A 470 30.65 0.72 -7.06
CA LEU A 470 29.69 -0.36 -6.93
C LEU A 470 29.70 -0.97 -5.51
N HIS A 471 30.87 -1.23 -4.94
CA HIS A 471 31.00 -1.71 -3.57
C HIS A 471 30.34 -0.78 -2.55
N HIS A 472 30.57 0.54 -2.64
CA HIS A 472 29.92 1.50 -1.75
C HIS A 472 28.39 1.44 -1.87
N ARG A 473 27.87 1.34 -3.09
CA ARG A 473 26.43 1.24 -3.34
C ARG A 473 25.86 -0.08 -2.82
N THR A 474 26.59 -1.18 -2.93
CA THR A 474 26.21 -2.49 -2.38
C THR A 474 26.14 -2.49 -0.86
N VAL A 475 27.09 -1.82 -0.19
CA VAL A 475 27.05 -1.66 1.28
C VAL A 475 25.81 -0.86 1.70
N THR A 476 25.52 0.25 1.02
CA THR A 476 24.33 1.08 1.29
C THR A 476 23.03 0.32 1.01
N ALA A 477 22.95 -0.37 -0.14
CA ALA A 477 21.82 -1.21 -0.50
C ALA A 477 21.58 -2.34 0.50
N LYS A 478 22.65 -2.97 1.01
CA LYS A 478 22.55 -3.97 2.07
C LYS A 478 21.91 -3.37 3.33
N MET A 479 22.27 -2.14 3.72
CA MET A 479 21.63 -1.46 4.84
C MET A 479 20.15 -1.12 4.57
N GLN A 480 19.78 -0.74 3.35
CA GLN A 480 18.39 -0.43 3.00
C GLN A 480 17.52 -1.69 2.90
N VAL A 481 17.99 -2.71 2.18
CA VAL A 481 17.29 -4.00 1.98
C VAL A 481 17.12 -4.76 3.30
N HIS A 482 18.09 -4.67 4.22
CA HIS A 482 18.00 -5.33 5.54
C HIS A 482 17.43 -4.44 6.65
N GLY A 483 17.60 -3.11 6.57
CA GLY A 483 17.12 -2.14 7.57
C GLY A 483 15.61 -1.83 7.45
N SER A 484 15.02 -2.02 6.27
CA SER A 484 13.59 -1.79 6.03
C SER A 484 12.67 -2.90 6.60
N ARG A 485 13.22 -4.06 7.00
CA ARG A 485 12.43 -5.27 7.22
C ARG A 485 11.75 -5.36 8.59
N SER A 486 12.29 -4.73 9.64
CA SER A 486 11.66 -4.77 10.98
C SER A 486 10.47 -3.82 11.10
N ALA A 487 10.58 -2.61 10.52
CA ALA A 487 9.48 -1.65 10.48
C ALA A 487 8.25 -2.27 9.79
N ALA A 488 8.44 -2.83 8.59
CA ALA A 488 7.35 -3.42 7.79
C ALA A 488 6.57 -4.57 8.49
N LEU A 489 7.22 -5.31 9.39
CA LEU A 489 6.58 -6.40 10.13
C LEU A 489 5.57 -5.88 11.15
N PHE A 490 5.83 -4.70 11.72
CA PHE A 490 5.05 -4.10 12.79
C PHE A 490 4.25 -2.86 12.35
N ASP A 491 4.15 -2.58 11.04
CA ASP A 491 3.38 -1.46 10.49
C ASP A 491 1.94 -1.36 11.04
N PHE A 492 1.32 -2.50 11.32
CA PHE A 492 -0.03 -2.56 11.88
C PHE A 492 -0.14 -1.88 13.26
N LEU A 493 0.97 -1.71 14.00
CA LEU A 493 1.02 -0.96 15.25
C LEU A 493 0.87 0.55 15.01
N ALA A 494 1.24 1.06 13.84
CA ALA A 494 1.07 2.48 13.49
C ALA A 494 -0.41 2.83 13.37
N GLU A 495 -1.20 1.94 12.77
CA GLU A 495 -2.65 2.06 12.60
C GLU A 495 -3.45 1.90 13.90
N MET A 496 -2.87 1.22 14.90
CA MET A 496 -3.53 1.00 16.19
C MET A 496 -3.36 2.20 17.12
N ASP A 497 -4.42 2.52 17.87
CA ASP A 497 -4.35 3.50 18.96
C ASP A 497 -3.59 2.93 20.17
N ALA A 498 -3.14 3.82 21.07
CA ALA A 498 -2.37 3.37 22.24
C ALA A 498 -3.16 2.39 23.14
N PRO A 499 -4.46 2.62 23.45
CA PRO A 499 -5.28 1.67 24.21
C PRO A 499 -5.39 0.28 23.58
N GLN A 500 -5.57 0.18 22.26
CA GLN A 500 -5.60 -1.09 21.52
C GLN A 500 -4.26 -1.81 21.64
N VAL A 501 -3.14 -1.11 21.51
CA VAL A 501 -1.82 -1.73 21.66
C VAL A 501 -1.60 -2.20 23.11
N VAL A 502 -2.04 -1.43 24.13
CA VAL A 502 -2.01 -1.86 25.54
C VAL A 502 -2.79 -3.15 25.74
N GLU A 503 -4.01 -3.22 25.24
CA GLU A 503 -4.86 -4.40 25.37
C GLU A 503 -4.27 -5.61 24.62
N MET A 504 -3.69 -5.39 23.45
CA MET A 504 -3.03 -6.42 22.67
C MET A 504 -1.85 -7.04 23.41
N ILE A 505 -1.01 -6.23 24.07
CA ILE A 505 0.21 -6.71 24.73
C ILE A 505 0.02 -7.07 26.22
N LYS A 506 -1.17 -6.84 26.79
CA LYS A 506 -1.44 -7.01 28.23
C LYS A 506 -0.95 -8.35 28.80
N ASN A 507 -1.27 -9.44 28.10
CA ASN A 507 -0.94 -10.82 28.49
C ASN A 507 0.33 -11.37 27.82
N GLU A 508 1.15 -10.50 27.22
CA GLU A 508 2.41 -10.91 26.56
C GLU A 508 3.60 -10.89 27.52
N SER A 509 4.66 -11.60 27.14
CA SER A 509 5.92 -11.61 27.90
C SER A 509 6.60 -10.23 27.90
N ASN A 510 7.47 -9.98 28.88
CA ASN A 510 8.22 -8.72 28.95
C ASN A 510 9.09 -8.50 27.69
N THR A 511 9.65 -9.57 27.12
CA THR A 511 10.40 -9.52 25.86
C THR A 511 9.52 -9.05 24.71
N VAL A 512 8.31 -9.59 24.56
CA VAL A 512 7.38 -9.17 23.49
C VAL A 512 6.91 -7.73 23.70
N LYS A 513 6.62 -7.33 24.94
CA LYS A 513 6.31 -5.94 25.30
C LYS A 513 7.46 -4.99 24.96
N ALA A 514 8.70 -5.38 25.24
CA ALA A 514 9.90 -4.63 24.89
C ALA A 514 10.06 -4.51 23.37
N ILE A 515 9.86 -5.59 22.61
CA ILE A 515 9.85 -5.56 21.13
C ILE A 515 8.82 -4.53 20.66
N VAL A 516 7.55 -4.61 21.11
CA VAL A 516 6.50 -3.67 20.70
C VAL A 516 6.87 -2.22 21.04
N LEU A 517 7.43 -1.95 22.22
CA LEU A 517 7.89 -0.61 22.59
C LEU A 517 8.97 -0.08 21.64
N THR A 518 9.91 -0.91 21.19
CA THR A 518 10.95 -0.50 20.22
C THR A 518 10.38 -0.17 18.84
N GLN A 519 9.26 -0.79 18.45
CA GLN A 519 8.63 -0.59 17.15
C GLN A 519 7.60 0.56 17.12
N CYS A 520 7.12 1.02 18.28
CA CYS A 520 6.22 2.16 18.38
C CYS A 520 6.95 3.51 18.33
N ASP A 521 6.26 4.55 17.86
CA ASP A 521 6.72 5.95 17.90
C ASP A 521 6.83 6.46 19.35
N GLN A 522 7.56 7.56 19.53
CA GLN A 522 7.89 8.09 20.86
C GLN A 522 6.65 8.38 21.73
N LYS A 523 5.58 8.96 21.14
CA LYS A 523 4.38 9.32 21.91
C LYS A 523 3.65 8.07 22.38
N LYS A 524 3.40 7.13 21.47
CA LYS A 524 2.74 5.86 21.77
C LYS A 524 3.56 5.02 22.75
N ARG A 525 4.88 4.98 22.59
CA ARG A 525 5.82 4.29 23.50
C ARG A 525 5.72 4.81 24.93
N GLN A 526 5.65 6.13 25.14
CA GLN A 526 5.50 6.71 26.49
C GLN A 526 4.18 6.30 27.14
N VAL A 527 3.07 6.37 26.39
CA VAL A 527 1.75 5.96 26.89
C VAL A 527 1.76 4.47 27.27
N LEU A 528 2.28 3.62 26.39
CA LEU A 528 2.43 2.18 26.63
C LEU A 528 3.32 1.88 27.83
N PHE A 529 4.43 2.60 28.00
CA PHE A 529 5.31 2.39 29.14
C PHE A 529 4.63 2.79 30.47
N ASN A 530 3.89 3.89 30.47
CA ASN A 530 3.20 4.41 31.65
C ASN A 530 1.92 3.64 32.01
N SER A 531 1.36 2.85 31.10
CA SER A 531 0.18 2.02 31.38
C SER A 531 0.48 0.80 32.26
N HIS A 532 1.76 0.51 32.52
CA HIS A 532 2.20 -0.63 33.33
C HIS A 532 2.53 -0.20 34.76
N ASP A 533 2.35 -1.11 35.72
CA ASP A 533 2.75 -0.92 37.11
C ASP A 533 4.27 -0.77 37.27
N GLU A 534 4.72 -0.22 38.40
CA GLU A 534 6.14 0.05 38.66
C GLU A 534 7.05 -1.18 38.56
N ASN A 535 6.59 -2.34 39.05
CA ASN A 535 7.36 -3.56 39.00
C ASN A 535 7.53 -4.05 37.54
N THR A 536 6.45 -4.02 36.76
CA THR A 536 6.52 -4.36 35.33
C THR A 536 7.38 -3.37 34.55
N ARG A 537 7.30 -2.07 34.84
CA ARG A 537 8.16 -1.04 34.21
C ARG A 537 9.65 -1.31 34.47
N MET A 538 10.04 -1.68 35.68
CA MET A 538 11.43 -2.03 36.00
C MET A 538 11.91 -3.27 35.24
N LYS A 539 11.06 -4.29 35.11
CA LYS A 539 11.37 -5.49 34.29
C LYS A 539 11.50 -5.14 32.82
N LEU A 540 10.61 -4.28 32.29
CA LEU A 540 10.68 -3.81 30.90
C LEU A 540 11.95 -3.00 30.63
N MET A 541 12.36 -2.13 31.56
CA MET A 541 13.63 -1.39 31.44
C MET A 541 14.85 -2.33 31.42
N THR A 542 14.82 -3.38 32.25
CA THR A 542 15.87 -4.41 32.28
C THR A 542 15.90 -5.22 30.99
N GLU A 543 14.75 -5.47 30.38
CA GLU A 543 14.66 -6.19 29.12
C GLU A 543 15.13 -5.32 27.95
N LEU A 544 14.69 -4.06 27.90
CA LEU A 544 15.09 -3.08 26.89
C LEU A 544 16.60 -2.81 26.89
N SER A 545 17.27 -2.88 28.05
CA SER A 545 18.72 -2.73 28.13
C SER A 545 19.50 -3.95 27.62
N ARG A 546 18.82 -5.06 27.30
CA ARG A 546 19.43 -6.32 26.84
C ARG A 546 19.02 -6.72 25.43
N ILE A 547 18.01 -6.08 24.84
CA ILE A 547 17.31 -6.56 23.63
C ILE A 547 18.01 -6.22 22.31
N ASP A 548 19.28 -5.81 22.34
CA ASP A 548 20.02 -5.32 21.16
C ASP A 548 20.03 -6.30 19.98
N HIS A 549 19.99 -7.61 20.26
CA HIS A 549 20.02 -8.65 19.23
C HIS A 549 19.02 -9.77 19.51
N LEU A 550 18.05 -9.95 18.60
CA LEU A 550 17.11 -11.07 18.61
C LEU A 550 17.15 -11.83 17.27
N PRO A 551 16.94 -13.17 17.27
CA PRO A 551 16.87 -13.93 16.03
C PRO A 551 15.74 -13.44 15.12
N LYS A 552 16.02 -13.24 13.82
CA LYS A 552 15.03 -12.74 12.84
C LYS A 552 13.73 -13.57 12.81
N ASN A 553 13.86 -14.89 12.89
CA ASN A 553 12.70 -15.80 12.90
C ASN A 553 11.81 -15.56 14.13
N TYR A 554 12.40 -15.23 15.28
CA TYR A 554 11.65 -14.91 16.49
C TYR A 554 10.85 -13.61 16.32
N ILE A 555 11.51 -12.56 15.82
CA ILE A 555 10.86 -11.26 15.53
C ILE A 555 9.69 -11.44 14.55
N TYR A 556 9.90 -12.20 13.48
CA TYR A 556 8.86 -12.51 12.49
C TYR A 556 7.67 -13.24 13.10
N ASN A 557 7.93 -14.27 13.92
CA ASN A 557 6.88 -15.04 14.57
C ASN A 557 6.06 -14.18 15.54
N VAL A 558 6.73 -13.32 16.31
CA VAL A 558 6.06 -12.36 17.21
C VAL A 558 5.18 -11.40 16.42
N ALA A 559 5.72 -10.79 15.35
CA ALA A 559 4.96 -9.87 14.51
C ALA A 559 3.73 -10.54 13.88
N SER A 560 3.89 -11.75 13.33
CA SER A 560 2.80 -12.52 12.72
C SER A 560 1.74 -12.90 13.74
N ALA A 561 2.13 -13.29 14.96
CA ALA A 561 1.19 -13.65 16.02
C ALA A 561 0.38 -12.43 16.50
N LEU A 562 1.03 -11.29 16.71
CA LEU A 562 0.35 -10.05 17.11
C LEU A 562 -0.58 -9.51 16.01
N ARG A 563 -0.16 -9.57 14.75
CA ARG A 563 -1.02 -9.20 13.61
C ARG A 563 -2.27 -10.08 13.54
N ARG A 564 -2.11 -11.40 13.70
CA ARG A 564 -3.25 -12.33 13.76
C ARG A 564 -4.18 -12.01 14.93
N LYS A 565 -3.61 -11.73 16.11
CA LYS A 565 -4.37 -11.33 17.31
C LYS A 565 -5.18 -10.04 17.10
N LYS A 566 -4.64 -9.05 16.37
CA LYS A 566 -5.38 -7.85 15.95
C LYS A 566 -6.60 -8.25 15.11
N MET A 567 -6.40 -9.07 14.08
CA MET A 567 -7.47 -9.46 13.14
C MET A 567 -8.55 -10.33 13.77
N GLU A 568 -8.17 -11.25 14.66
CA GLU A 568 -9.10 -12.19 15.31
C GLU A 568 -9.90 -11.56 16.45
N ASN A 569 -9.43 -10.46 17.04
CA ASN A 569 -10.09 -9.82 18.16
C ASN A 569 -10.85 -8.56 17.70
N PRO A 570 -12.20 -8.59 17.67
CA PRO A 570 -13.01 -7.44 17.26
C PRO A 570 -12.74 -6.17 18.07
N LYS A 571 -12.30 -6.29 19.34
CA LYS A 571 -11.95 -5.14 20.18
C LYS A 571 -10.65 -4.45 19.77
N LEU A 572 -9.76 -5.18 19.08
CA LEU A 572 -8.48 -4.66 18.57
C LEU A 572 -8.57 -4.24 17.10
N ASN A 573 -9.60 -4.72 16.40
CA ASN A 573 -9.90 -4.36 15.01
C ASN A 573 -11.02 -3.29 14.95
N THR A 574 -10.81 -2.17 15.65
CA THR A 574 -11.74 -1.04 15.63
C THR A 574 -11.10 0.15 14.95
N GLU A 575 -11.90 0.91 14.21
CA GLU A 575 -11.47 2.16 13.58
C GLU A 575 -11.99 3.35 14.40
N ALA A 576 -11.12 4.32 14.65
CA ALA A 576 -11.51 5.54 15.35
C ALA A 576 -12.29 6.43 14.40
N LEU A 577 -13.60 6.55 14.61
CA LEU A 577 -14.43 7.50 13.89
C LEU A 577 -14.30 8.90 14.51
N PRO A 578 -14.19 9.98 13.72
CA PRO A 578 -14.04 11.36 14.21
C PRO A 578 -15.37 11.94 14.71
N GLY A 579 -16.11 11.20 15.54
CA GLY A 579 -17.46 11.59 16.00
C GLY A 579 -17.49 12.93 16.74
N THR A 580 -16.50 13.19 17.61
CA THR A 580 -16.37 14.47 18.30
C THR A 580 -16.13 15.63 17.34
N ASP A 581 -15.29 15.45 16.32
CA ASP A 581 -14.98 16.52 15.36
C ASP A 581 -16.19 16.83 14.46
N VAL A 582 -16.95 15.80 14.08
CA VAL A 582 -18.22 15.96 13.37
C VAL A 582 -19.23 16.74 14.23
N LEU A 583 -19.36 16.38 15.51
CA LEU A 583 -20.24 17.07 16.45
C LEU A 583 -19.81 18.53 16.66
N VAL A 584 -18.51 18.79 16.82
CA VAL A 584 -17.96 20.16 16.88
C VAL A 584 -18.38 20.94 15.64
N GLY A 585 -18.21 20.38 14.44
CA GLY A 585 -18.59 21.04 13.19
C GLY A 585 -20.08 21.39 13.08
N PHE A 586 -20.97 20.58 13.68
CA PHE A 586 -22.39 20.92 13.78
C PHE A 586 -22.64 22.03 14.79
N LEU A 587 -22.03 21.93 15.98
CA LEU A 587 -22.21 22.92 17.04
C LEU A 587 -21.63 24.28 16.68
N GLU A 588 -20.49 24.36 15.98
CA GLU A 588 -19.86 25.62 15.54
C GLU A 588 -20.79 26.48 14.67
N LYS A 589 -21.71 25.85 13.93
CA LYS A 589 -22.70 26.52 13.07
C LYS A 589 -24.04 26.77 13.76
N ALA A 590 -24.28 26.11 14.89
CA ALA A 590 -25.51 26.28 15.65
C ALA A 590 -25.44 27.57 16.47
N ASN A 591 -26.61 28.12 16.81
CA ASN A 591 -26.69 29.26 17.72
C ASN A 591 -26.32 28.86 19.17
N ILE A 592 -26.04 29.85 20.01
CA ILE A 592 -25.60 29.61 21.40
C ILE A 592 -26.63 28.84 22.24
N ALA A 593 -27.93 29.04 21.99
CA ALA A 593 -29.01 28.37 22.71
C ALA A 593 -29.01 26.86 22.41
N THR A 594 -28.94 26.48 21.13
CA THR A 594 -28.85 25.09 20.70
C THR A 594 -27.56 24.44 21.19
N GLN A 595 -26.42 25.16 21.13
CA GLN A 595 -25.15 24.66 21.68
C GLN A 595 -25.31 24.31 23.18
N ARG A 596 -25.88 25.21 23.99
CA ARG A 596 -26.15 24.98 25.41
C ARG A 596 -27.03 23.76 25.65
N THR A 597 -28.17 23.68 24.96
CA THR A 597 -29.11 22.56 25.13
C THR A 597 -28.45 21.22 24.84
N ILE A 598 -27.71 21.12 23.72
CA ILE A 598 -27.04 19.87 23.33
C ILE A 598 -25.92 19.54 24.32
N VAL A 599 -25.07 20.50 24.68
CA VAL A 599 -23.96 20.26 25.63
C VAL A 599 -24.51 19.85 27.00
N HIS A 600 -25.58 20.47 27.48
CA HIS A 600 -26.24 20.10 28.74
C HIS A 600 -26.86 18.70 28.70
N GLN A 601 -27.49 18.32 27.60
CA GLN A 601 -27.98 16.94 27.42
C GLN A 601 -26.83 15.91 27.38
N LEU A 602 -25.71 16.27 26.74
CA LEU A 602 -24.51 15.44 26.71
C LEU A 602 -23.82 15.35 28.09
N MET A 603 -23.95 16.35 28.96
CA MET A 603 -23.45 16.27 30.34
C MET A 603 -24.11 15.14 31.13
N GLY A 604 -25.38 14.84 30.87
CA GLY A 604 -26.11 13.76 31.55
C GLY A 604 -25.94 12.37 30.92
N THR A 605 -25.45 12.29 29.68
CA THR A 605 -25.45 11.04 28.90
C THR A 605 -24.06 10.61 28.41
N ALA A 606 -23.15 11.54 28.15
CA ALA A 606 -21.79 11.28 27.68
C ALA A 606 -20.80 11.18 28.84
N GLY A 607 -19.69 10.47 28.62
CA GLY A 607 -18.58 10.41 29.59
C GLY A 607 -17.88 11.75 29.74
N ALA A 608 -17.35 12.02 30.95
CA ALA A 608 -16.68 13.28 31.30
C ALA A 608 -15.54 13.63 30.32
N ASP A 609 -14.74 12.64 29.89
CA ASP A 609 -13.63 12.84 28.96
C ASP A 609 -14.11 13.27 27.56
N ALA A 610 -15.21 12.69 27.07
CA ALA A 610 -15.77 13.03 25.76
C ALA A 610 -16.32 14.47 25.78
N LEU A 611 -16.98 14.85 26.87
CA LEU A 611 -17.48 16.20 27.07
C LEU A 611 -16.33 17.22 27.17
N GLN A 612 -15.27 16.88 27.91
CA GLN A 612 -14.09 17.74 28.02
C GLN A 612 -13.41 17.94 26.66
N ASN A 613 -13.30 16.88 25.86
CA ASN A 613 -12.78 16.94 24.50
C ASN A 613 -13.66 17.75 23.55
N LEU A 614 -14.99 17.66 23.70
CA LEU A 614 -15.92 18.51 22.96
C LEU A 614 -15.74 19.98 23.31
N LYS A 615 -15.74 20.29 24.62
CA LYS A 615 -15.56 21.65 25.13
C LYS A 615 -14.21 22.26 24.76
N SER A 616 -13.13 21.48 24.70
CA SER A 616 -11.81 22.01 24.35
C SER A 616 -11.67 22.33 22.86
N LYS A 617 -12.46 21.68 21.99
CA LYS A 617 -12.41 21.83 20.53
C LYS A 617 -13.46 22.78 19.96
N LEU A 618 -14.57 23.00 20.66
CA LEU A 618 -15.69 23.80 20.17
C LEU A 618 -15.32 25.29 20.13
N VAL A 619 -15.17 25.83 18.92
CA VAL A 619 -14.86 27.25 18.70
C VAL A 619 -15.91 27.85 17.78
N SER A 620 -16.85 28.61 18.34
CA SER A 620 -17.90 29.28 17.57
C SER A 620 -17.69 30.79 17.55
N ILE A 621 -18.40 31.49 16.68
CA ILE A 621 -18.37 32.96 16.66
C ILE A 621 -18.87 33.55 17.98
N GLU A 622 -19.77 32.83 18.65
CA GLU A 622 -20.31 33.22 19.94
C GLU A 622 -19.25 33.23 21.04
N THR A 623 -18.20 32.40 20.91
CA THR A 623 -17.07 32.34 21.83
C THR A 623 -16.34 33.69 21.95
N LEU A 624 -16.31 34.51 20.90
CA LEU A 624 -15.63 35.82 20.89
C LEU A 624 -16.13 36.78 22.00
N ARG A 625 -17.39 36.61 22.43
CA ARG A 625 -17.99 37.44 23.47
C ARG A 625 -17.41 37.16 24.85
N PHE A 626 -16.94 35.93 25.08
CA PHE A 626 -16.56 35.42 26.40
C PHE A 626 -15.04 35.31 26.61
N ILE A 627 -14.24 35.52 25.56
CA ILE A 627 -12.78 35.59 25.67
C ILE A 627 -12.33 36.94 26.28
N LYS A 628 -11.11 36.96 26.83
CA LYS A 628 -10.53 38.16 27.47
C LYS A 628 -10.22 39.23 26.41
N ASP A 629 -10.26 40.50 26.81
CA ASP A 629 -10.14 41.63 25.88
C ASP A 629 -8.86 41.56 25.05
N GLN A 630 -7.70 41.38 25.69
CA GLN A 630 -6.41 41.21 24.99
C GLN A 630 -6.43 40.07 23.95
N GLN A 631 -7.04 38.93 24.31
CA GLN A 631 -7.15 37.79 23.40
C GLN A 631 -8.08 38.09 22.22
N LEU A 632 -9.17 38.82 22.45
CA LEU A 632 -10.07 39.25 21.38
C LEU A 632 -9.37 40.21 20.42
N ILE A 633 -8.59 41.15 20.94
CA ILE A 633 -7.79 42.07 20.13
C ILE A 633 -6.77 41.31 19.29
N ASP A 634 -6.10 40.31 19.85
CA ASP A 634 -5.17 39.46 19.11
C ASP A 634 -5.86 38.66 17.99
N VAL A 635 -7.12 38.25 18.18
CA VAL A 635 -7.91 37.59 17.13
C VAL A 635 -8.22 38.55 15.99
N ILE A 636 -8.76 39.73 16.29
CA ILE A 636 -9.25 40.68 15.26
C ILE A 636 -8.13 41.43 14.55
N THR A 637 -7.01 41.74 15.23
CA THR A 637 -5.90 42.53 14.66
C THR A 637 -5.12 41.76 13.58
N ASN A 638 -5.22 40.42 13.56
CA ASN A 638 -4.62 39.58 12.52
C ASN A 638 -5.50 39.46 11.26
N VAL A 639 -6.65 40.12 11.22
CA VAL A 639 -7.52 40.23 10.05
C VAL A 639 -7.29 41.58 9.41
N LYS A 640 -7.29 41.63 8.06
CA LYS A 640 -7.13 42.90 7.34
C LYS A 640 -8.27 43.86 7.71
N HIS A 641 -7.99 45.15 7.76
CA HIS A 641 -8.95 46.17 8.16
C HIS A 641 -10.29 46.07 7.42
N ASP A 642 -10.28 46.02 6.08
CA ASP A 642 -11.50 45.91 5.28
C ASP A 642 -12.26 44.58 5.51
N GLU A 643 -11.52 43.49 5.72
CA GLU A 643 -12.11 42.19 6.05
C GLU A 643 -12.75 42.23 7.46
N LEU A 644 -12.14 42.94 8.41
CA LEU A 644 -12.69 43.10 9.75
C LEU A 644 -13.99 43.92 9.72
N ILE A 645 -14.03 45.02 8.95
CA ILE A 645 -15.27 45.79 8.73
C ILE A 645 -16.34 44.88 8.12
N GLN A 646 -15.97 44.08 7.11
CA GLN A 646 -16.86 43.14 6.45
C GLN A 646 -17.42 42.08 7.42
N PHE A 647 -16.56 41.52 8.28
CA PHE A 647 -16.97 40.59 9.34
C PHE A 647 -17.92 41.25 10.32
N LEU A 648 -17.58 42.43 10.82
CA LEU A 648 -18.38 43.17 11.78
C LEU A 648 -19.71 43.64 11.20
N LYS A 649 -19.81 43.87 9.89
CA LYS A 649 -21.08 44.19 9.22
C LYS A 649 -22.02 42.98 9.17
N GLY A 650 -21.48 41.80 8.86
CA GLY A 650 -22.25 40.56 8.67
C GLY A 650 -22.53 39.75 9.94
N CYS A 651 -21.80 39.99 11.05
CA CYS A 651 -22.02 39.26 12.30
C CYS A 651 -23.26 39.74 13.07
N GLY A 652 -23.71 38.94 14.03
CA GLY A 652 -24.77 39.33 14.96
C GLY A 652 -24.37 40.53 15.83
N ASP A 653 -25.37 41.33 16.24
CA ASP A 653 -25.17 42.56 17.00
C ASP A 653 -24.40 42.34 18.31
N GLU A 654 -24.66 41.22 18.98
CA GLU A 654 -24.03 40.90 20.26
C GLU A 654 -22.53 40.68 20.12
N VAL A 655 -22.10 40.06 19.02
CA VAL A 655 -20.68 39.84 18.70
C VAL A 655 -20.05 41.16 18.26
N ARG A 656 -20.75 41.92 17.41
CA ARG A 656 -20.32 43.25 16.95
C ARG A 656 -20.03 44.18 18.14
N ASN A 657 -20.98 44.27 19.07
CA ASN A 657 -20.89 45.11 20.25
C ASN A 657 -19.78 44.62 21.20
N ALA A 658 -19.59 43.30 21.33
CA ALA A 658 -18.51 42.75 22.13
C ALA A 658 -17.12 43.11 21.56
N VAL A 659 -16.97 43.10 20.23
CA VAL A 659 -15.71 43.52 19.58
C VAL A 659 -15.48 45.02 19.78
N LEU A 660 -16.48 45.85 19.48
CA LEU A 660 -16.35 47.31 19.57
C LEU A 660 -16.13 47.82 21.00
N SER A 661 -16.74 47.18 22.01
CA SER A 661 -16.59 47.59 23.42
C SER A 661 -15.24 47.21 24.03
N LYS A 662 -14.64 46.11 23.56
CA LYS A 662 -13.32 45.63 24.01
C LYS A 662 -12.16 46.22 23.22
N ALA A 663 -12.43 46.84 22.07
CA ALA A 663 -11.44 47.55 21.25
C ALA A 663 -11.02 48.89 21.90
N PRO A 664 -9.77 49.35 21.66
CA PRO A 664 -9.37 50.72 21.97
C PRO A 664 -10.33 51.75 21.36
N GLN A 665 -10.56 52.89 22.03
CA GLN A 665 -11.55 53.89 21.59
C GLN A 665 -11.33 54.37 20.14
N ASP A 666 -10.08 54.63 19.76
CA ASP A 666 -9.74 55.09 18.42
C ASP A 666 -10.09 54.04 17.35
N LEU A 667 -9.74 52.77 17.60
CA LEU A 667 -10.05 51.65 16.70
C LEU A 667 -11.57 51.39 16.63
N SER A 668 -12.26 51.52 17.76
CA SER A 668 -13.72 51.34 17.81
C SER A 668 -14.44 52.41 17.00
N ALA A 669 -13.99 53.67 17.05
CA ALA A 669 -14.52 54.76 16.23
C ALA A 669 -14.27 54.52 14.74
N GLU A 670 -13.03 54.16 14.38
CA GLU A 670 -12.65 53.85 12.99
C GLU A 670 -13.47 52.69 12.40
N LEU A 671 -13.60 51.59 13.14
CA LEU A 671 -14.40 50.44 12.71
C LEU A 671 -15.88 50.79 12.60
N SER A 672 -16.41 51.61 13.52
CA SER A 672 -17.81 52.03 13.50
C SER A 672 -18.13 52.89 12.27
N ASP A 673 -17.25 53.84 11.95
CA ASP A 673 -17.34 54.66 10.74
C ASP A 673 -17.21 53.79 9.48
N GLY A 674 -16.26 52.85 9.47
CA GLY A 674 -16.09 51.87 8.39
C GLY A 674 -17.34 51.01 8.16
N ILE A 675 -17.99 50.54 9.22
CA ILE A 675 -19.25 49.76 9.14
C ILE A 675 -20.39 50.61 8.53
N ASN A 676 -20.45 51.90 8.85
CA ASN A 676 -21.46 52.82 8.33
C ASN A 676 -21.23 53.15 6.84
N MET A 677 -19.97 53.24 6.41
CA MET A 677 -19.60 53.51 5.02
C MET A 677 -19.56 52.26 4.14
N SER A 678 -19.48 51.06 4.73
CA SER A 678 -19.41 49.80 4.00
C SER A 678 -20.71 49.46 3.26
N GLU A 679 -20.56 48.95 2.03
CA GLU A 679 -21.65 48.40 1.24
C GLU A 679 -22.24 47.12 1.89
N PRO A 680 -23.48 46.74 1.55
CA PRO A 680 -24.05 45.47 1.97
C PRO A 680 -23.14 44.29 1.64
N VAL A 681 -22.80 43.50 2.66
CA VAL A 681 -21.88 42.37 2.52
C VAL A 681 -22.65 41.12 2.10
N SER A 682 -22.16 40.42 1.07
CA SER A 682 -22.73 39.13 0.68
C SER A 682 -22.46 38.05 1.74
N ARG A 683 -23.40 37.13 1.94
CA ARG A 683 -23.28 36.05 2.93
C ARG A 683 -22.01 35.21 2.71
N GLU A 684 -21.67 34.90 1.46
CA GLU A 684 -20.48 34.13 1.12
C GLU A 684 -19.19 34.86 1.55
N ALA A 685 -19.14 36.16 1.30
CA ALA A 685 -17.97 36.96 1.60
C ALA A 685 -17.81 37.15 3.13
N TYR A 686 -18.92 37.29 3.88
CA TYR A 686 -18.92 37.20 5.35
C TYR A 686 -18.38 35.85 5.85
N LEU A 687 -18.90 34.73 5.34
CA LEU A 687 -18.47 33.38 5.75
C LEU A 687 -17.00 33.09 5.42
N ALA A 688 -16.44 33.74 4.41
CA ALA A 688 -15.01 33.64 4.10
C ALA A 688 -14.16 34.29 5.20
N VAL A 689 -14.55 35.46 5.70
CA VAL A 689 -13.83 36.14 6.79
C VAL A 689 -14.10 35.48 8.13
N GLU A 690 -15.34 35.04 8.39
CA GLU A 690 -15.72 34.28 9.60
C GLU A 690 -14.78 33.08 9.82
N ARG A 691 -14.52 32.30 8.77
CA ARG A 691 -13.57 31.17 8.81
C ARG A 691 -12.15 31.60 9.18
N LYS A 692 -11.69 32.77 8.70
CA LYS A 692 -10.36 33.29 9.08
C LYS A 692 -10.30 33.64 10.56
N VAL A 693 -11.35 34.29 11.08
CA VAL A 693 -11.48 34.65 12.51
C VAL A 693 -11.49 33.38 13.38
N LEU A 694 -12.32 32.40 13.03
CA LEU A 694 -12.40 31.13 13.76
C LEU A 694 -11.08 30.35 13.72
N ASN A 695 -10.43 30.28 12.55
CA ASN A 695 -9.11 29.64 12.41
C ASN A 695 -8.06 30.34 13.28
N ARG A 696 -8.08 31.68 13.34
CA ARG A 696 -7.17 32.42 14.21
C ARG A 696 -7.40 32.08 15.68
N MET A 697 -8.65 31.99 16.11
CA MET A 697 -9.00 31.59 17.48
C MET A 697 -8.54 30.16 17.80
N LYS A 698 -8.71 29.22 16.85
CA LYS A 698 -8.18 27.84 16.97
C LYS A 698 -6.65 27.81 17.12
N VAL A 699 -5.93 28.66 16.38
CA VAL A 699 -4.46 28.77 16.52
C VAL A 699 -4.06 29.29 17.89
N LEU A 700 -4.72 30.35 18.40
CA LEU A 700 -4.43 30.88 19.74
C LEU A 700 -4.75 29.83 20.83
N ALA A 701 -5.79 29.03 20.65
CA ALA A 701 -6.14 27.94 21.54
C ALA A 701 -5.06 26.84 21.56
N ASN A 702 -4.63 26.39 20.37
CA ASN A 702 -3.59 25.37 20.23
C ASN A 702 -2.24 25.82 20.81
N ASN A 703 -1.95 27.12 20.78
CA ASN A 703 -0.75 27.71 21.38
C ASN A 703 -0.88 27.91 22.91
N GLY A 704 -2.01 27.55 23.52
CA GLY A 704 -2.27 27.73 24.95
C GLY A 704 -2.53 29.19 25.36
N GLN A 705 -2.64 30.12 24.39
CA GLN A 705 -2.92 31.53 24.68
C GLN A 705 -4.37 31.75 25.08
N VAL A 706 -5.30 30.91 24.59
CA VAL A 706 -6.72 30.91 24.95
C VAL A 706 -7.12 29.53 25.45
N ASN A 707 -7.61 29.43 26.69
CA ASN A 707 -8.16 28.19 27.20
C ASN A 707 -9.64 28.05 26.79
N ILE A 708 -9.90 27.42 25.63
CA ILE A 708 -11.25 27.27 25.08
C ILE A 708 -12.15 26.43 25.99
N ALA A 709 -11.61 25.40 26.65
CA ALA A 709 -12.40 24.59 27.58
C ALA A 709 -12.95 25.44 28.74
N GLU A 710 -12.13 26.32 29.32
CA GLU A 710 -12.54 27.24 30.39
C GLU A 710 -13.53 28.32 29.91
N VAL A 711 -13.37 28.80 28.67
CA VAL A 711 -14.34 29.73 28.06
C VAL A 711 -15.68 29.04 27.88
N ASN A 712 -15.68 27.84 27.32
CA ASN A 712 -16.88 27.05 27.10
C ASN A 712 -17.55 26.61 28.41
N GLU A 713 -16.78 26.35 29.47
CA GLU A 713 -17.33 26.11 30.80
C GLU A 713 -18.18 27.29 31.28
N ARG A 714 -17.71 28.53 31.06
CA ARG A 714 -18.45 29.75 31.40
C ARG A 714 -19.64 29.99 30.47
N ILE A 715 -19.53 29.62 29.20
CA ILE A 715 -20.64 29.75 28.23
C ILE A 715 -21.79 28.81 28.61
N PHE A 716 -21.47 27.60 29.05
CA PHE A 716 -22.42 26.53 29.32
C PHE A 716 -22.81 26.40 30.80
N SER A 717 -22.22 27.20 31.71
CA SER A 717 -22.64 27.25 33.11
C SER A 717 -23.99 27.96 33.27
N GLU A 718 -24.78 27.51 34.24
CA GLU A 718 -26.12 28.04 34.54
C GLU A 718 -26.11 29.50 35.06
N GLU A 719 -24.94 30.06 35.40
CA GLU A 719 -24.80 31.40 35.99
C GLU A 719 -24.93 32.55 34.98
N PHE A 720 -24.72 32.31 33.68
CA PHE A 720 -24.93 33.33 32.63
C PHE A 720 -26.32 33.21 32.03
N GLY A 721 -27.31 33.62 32.82
CA GLY A 721 -28.69 33.82 32.38
C GLY A 721 -28.75 34.79 31.20
N TYR A 722 -28.89 34.23 29.99
CA TYR A 722 -29.45 34.97 28.88
C TYR A 722 -30.93 35.16 29.22
N GLN A 723 -31.33 36.36 29.62
CA GLN A 723 -32.74 36.72 29.60
C GLN A 723 -33.17 36.68 28.13
N GLU A 724 -34.01 35.71 27.76
CA GLU A 724 -34.78 35.78 26.53
C GLU A 724 -35.55 37.10 26.53
N ARG A 725 -35.08 38.11 25.80
CA ARG A 725 -35.99 39.08 25.23
C ARG A 725 -36.61 38.44 24.01
N SER A 726 -37.68 37.67 24.23
CA SER A 726 -38.67 37.45 23.19
C SER A 726 -39.09 38.82 22.64
N PRO A 727 -39.13 39.03 21.32
CA PRO A 727 -39.76 40.22 20.79
C PRO A 727 -41.25 40.10 21.13
N GLU A 728 -41.71 40.90 22.09
CA GLU A 728 -43.13 41.22 22.22
C GLU A 728 -43.54 41.84 20.88
N VAL A 729 -44.20 41.04 20.05
CA VAL A 729 -45.00 41.56 18.95
C VAL A 729 -46.15 42.29 19.63
N THR A 730 -45.97 43.58 19.88
CA THR A 730 -47.07 44.46 20.26
C THR A 730 -48.06 44.46 19.10
N ALA A 731 -49.35 44.32 19.43
CA ALA A 731 -50.46 44.23 18.48
C ALA A 731 -50.70 45.54 17.66
N THR A 732 -49.67 46.36 17.49
CA THR A 732 -49.72 47.66 16.81
C THR A 732 -49.06 47.63 15.42
N ASP A 733 -48.22 46.63 15.10
CA ASP A 733 -47.50 46.55 13.82
C ASP A 733 -48.20 45.74 12.71
N MET A 734 -49.39 45.17 12.97
CA MET A 734 -50.22 44.53 11.93
C MET A 734 -51.12 45.50 11.14
N ARG A 735 -51.00 46.82 11.34
CA ARG A 735 -51.69 47.84 10.54
C ARG A 735 -50.72 48.73 9.78
N LYS A 736 -49.83 48.15 8.96
CA LYS A 736 -49.09 48.90 7.93
C LYS A 736 -48.38 48.00 6.92
N VAL A 737 -49.09 47.03 6.34
CA VAL A 737 -48.83 46.58 4.97
C VAL A 737 -50.19 46.36 4.32
N GLY A 738 -50.64 47.37 3.59
CA GLY A 738 -51.69 47.28 2.58
C GLY A 738 -51.03 47.51 1.23
#